data_AF-A0A075GY45-F1
#
_entry.id   AF-A0A075GY45-F1
#
_cell.length_a   1.000
_cell.length_b   1.000
_cell.length_c   1.000
_cell.angle_alpha   90.00
_cell.angle_beta   90.00
_cell.angle_gamma   90.00
#
_symmetry.space_group_name_H-M   'P 1'
#
loop_
_entity.id
_entity.type
_entity.pdbx_description
1 polymer ?
#
loop_
_entity_poly.entity_id
_entity_poly.type
_entity_poly.pdbx_seq_one_letter_code
_entity_poly.pdbx_strand_id
1 'polypeptide(L)'
;MRIKLLNIKERVCILCIPFYAVQIKIASWSIPDLMIRIKWITLTIKYQAYCMVCGDLVHVDEKAQWFKGIGIRHISCGKKADQVEELKEKAFEATVQGNPDGAREFAQKILDIQPNEEEFFSLAQSVYDKFDFEGAITLYDKILEKNPKHIGTLMSNASALRYLGKYNEAIRIYNKIIKIQPKNIDALWCKAFMYIYEIRDNKKAIPILKKILKISPKSADLFAECATKFAACGEYEPAVKLANKLLDMKPDIIGARMSKLYWLISLMQEQKTEKDALAIINKYLKNDPKFFVYLLKYRFYVRAEKDDSAMEVYLRIINEEPETDVDRVIKSNTLAMMKDHETTIKFCEDNEDRDEIFTHLQITKAAAYKNQGNLAKALEIFVQIQLKNDEEGSGDTHVLREIAKICEKLGDEKRALIFCQQILRFDGEDKEILVKVVHLLKKSRRPDELFSYLERMHRLWPSNNNFTMEYANALMEKNEYPQALALYTQIAEQHDLGDGTYDDAKIASLKMGECMLRMGDAPTAYKIFRELVRDDSKFKEAWDGLAIAATKLGKRSEAEKAIKKAANLQKYEFARDTIGPERIEGMPLAPISPKGTRERSISRGKNVIQKPTFRYNPTTKMADSGVEKTLVSNVDSLVNGDGGVVHIGITEEKPTGLFNDLKLFPKKQRTQEEFEKKLRETLQTRLSDSYIWRDIRITFPKMHSVIICEIFVPKSSVPVYVMTKNRDEEFYVRENGKLARLGPRKQSEYIKEHFFDIDD
;
A
#
# COMPACT_ATOMS: atom_id res chain seq x y z
N MET A 1 -37.92 44.05 20.23
CA MET A 1 -38.32 45.39 20.70
C MET A 1 -37.35 46.41 20.11
N ARG A 2 -37.78 47.22 19.12
CA ARG A 2 -36.96 48.25 18.46
C ARG A 2 -36.63 49.36 19.46
N ILE A 3 -35.35 49.70 19.66
CA ILE A 3 -34.97 50.97 20.29
C ILE A 3 -33.98 51.71 19.38
N LYS A 4 -34.38 52.94 19.08
CA LYS A 4 -33.77 53.94 18.21
C LYS A 4 -32.37 54.36 18.66
N LEU A 5 -31.55 54.69 17.66
CA LEU A 5 -30.40 55.59 17.76
C LEU A 5 -30.77 56.88 18.49
N LEU A 6 -30.01 57.21 19.54
CA LEU A 6 -29.86 58.57 20.03
C LEU A 6 -28.38 58.92 20.03
N ASN A 7 -28.06 59.86 19.14
CA ASN A 7 -26.81 60.60 19.07
C ASN A 7 -26.71 61.47 20.33
N ILE A 8 -25.80 61.17 21.26
CA ILE A 8 -25.47 62.09 22.35
C ILE A 8 -23.94 62.18 22.45
N LYS A 9 -23.46 63.39 22.16
CA LYS A 9 -22.10 63.89 22.33
C LYS A 9 -21.60 63.70 23.76
N GLU A 10 -20.32 63.41 23.90
CA GLU A 10 -19.46 63.69 25.05
C GLU A 10 -20.07 63.52 26.46
N ARG A 11 -19.76 62.39 27.11
CA ARG A 11 -19.26 62.31 28.51
C ARG A 11 -19.13 60.84 28.92
N VAL A 12 -17.89 60.36 28.98
CA VAL A 12 -17.54 59.04 29.52
C VAL A 12 -17.59 59.10 31.05
N CYS A 13 -18.54 58.39 31.63
CA CYS A 13 -18.48 57.84 32.99
C CYS A 13 -19.00 56.40 32.91
N ILE A 14 -18.13 55.41 33.10
CA ILE A 14 -18.55 54.03 33.31
C ILE A 14 -17.88 53.57 34.60
N LEU A 15 -18.70 53.31 35.62
CA LEU A 15 -18.32 52.68 36.88
C LEU A 15 -17.75 51.28 36.61
N CYS A 16 -16.63 50.96 37.25
CA CYS A 16 -16.20 49.58 37.45
C CYS A 16 -17.16 48.88 38.42
N ILE A 17 -17.78 47.79 37.99
CA ILE A 17 -18.39 46.79 38.87
C ILE A 17 -17.72 45.44 38.51
N PRO A 18 -17.21 44.68 39.50
CA PRO A 18 -16.43 43.47 39.25
C PRO A 18 -17.34 42.33 38.77
N PHE A 19 -17.09 41.80 37.57
CA PHE A 19 -17.79 40.61 37.07
C PHE A 19 -17.15 39.35 37.68
N TYR A 20 -17.75 38.85 38.75
CA TYR A 20 -17.74 37.42 39.06
C TYR A 20 -18.74 36.73 38.12
N ALA A 21 -18.27 35.66 37.46
CA ALA A 21 -19.04 34.53 36.94
C ALA A 21 -20.31 34.83 36.11
N VAL A 22 -20.15 35.02 34.80
CA VAL A 22 -21.03 34.39 33.81
C VAL A 22 -20.15 33.83 32.70
N GLN A 23 -19.84 32.53 32.79
CA GLN A 23 -19.40 31.74 31.64
C GLN A 23 -20.54 31.73 30.63
N ILE A 24 -20.50 32.64 29.64
CA ILE A 24 -21.19 32.38 28.39
C ILE A 24 -20.26 31.46 27.61
N LYS A 25 -20.58 30.16 27.60
CA LYS A 25 -20.14 29.24 26.56
C LYS A 25 -20.54 29.83 25.22
N ILE A 26 -19.62 30.46 24.50
CA ILE A 26 -19.78 30.65 23.07
C ILE A 26 -19.40 29.30 22.48
N ALA A 27 -20.44 28.52 22.18
CA ALA A 27 -20.33 27.34 21.37
C ALA A 27 -19.65 27.71 20.05
N SER A 28 -18.69 26.88 19.65
CA SER A 28 -18.13 26.81 18.29
C SER A 28 -19.27 26.72 17.27
N TRP A 29 -19.65 27.85 16.71
CA TRP A 29 -20.43 27.93 15.50
C TRP A 29 -19.56 28.64 14.47
N SER A 30 -19.04 27.84 13.54
CA SER A 30 -18.67 28.30 12.21
C SER A 30 -19.90 28.94 11.58
N ILE A 31 -19.93 30.27 11.55
CA ILE A 31 -20.84 31.04 10.71
C ILE A 31 -20.02 31.45 9.48
N PRO A 32 -20.08 30.73 8.35
CA PRO A 32 -19.83 31.36 7.08
C PRO A 32 -21.02 32.30 6.79
N ASP A 33 -20.75 33.46 6.22
CA ASP A 33 -21.75 34.50 5.85
C ASP A 33 -22.28 35.41 6.96
N LEU A 34 -21.41 36.29 7.47
CA LEU A 34 -21.66 37.74 7.50
C LEU A 34 -20.34 38.44 7.90
N MET A 35 -19.65 39.09 6.96
CA MET A 35 -18.54 40.00 7.29
C MET A 35 -19.07 41.20 8.10
N ILE A 36 -19.24 41.03 9.41
CA ILE A 36 -19.36 42.16 10.32
C ILE A 36 -17.96 42.74 10.43
N ARG A 37 -17.65 43.78 9.64
CA ARG A 37 -16.42 44.55 9.81
C ARG A 37 -16.45 45.23 11.18
N ILE A 38 -15.81 44.60 12.16
CA ILE A 38 -15.65 45.11 13.52
C ILE A 38 -14.79 46.39 13.44
N LYS A 39 -15.41 47.56 13.62
CA LYS A 39 -14.71 48.84 13.58
C LYS A 39 -14.23 49.23 14.98
N TRP A 40 -12.97 48.93 15.28
CA TRP A 40 -12.31 49.31 16.52
C TRP A 40 -12.20 50.83 16.65
N ILE A 41 -12.56 51.36 17.83
CA ILE A 41 -12.47 52.78 18.15
C ILE A 41 -11.30 52.97 19.11
N THR A 42 -10.38 53.89 18.79
CA THR A 42 -9.29 54.26 19.69
C THR A 42 -9.81 55.22 20.75
N LEU A 43 -9.59 54.88 22.02
CA LEU A 43 -9.97 55.70 23.16
C LEU A 43 -8.88 55.71 24.24
N THR A 44 -8.90 56.73 25.09
CA THR A 44 -8.03 56.81 26.26
C THR A 44 -8.73 56.18 27.45
N ILE A 45 -8.05 55.25 28.10
CA ILE A 45 -8.62 54.36 29.11
C ILE A 45 -8.65 55.06 30.46
N LYS A 46 -9.84 55.22 31.05
CA LYS A 46 -10.01 55.86 32.37
C LYS A 46 -9.91 54.90 33.54
N TYR A 47 -10.04 53.60 33.28
CA TYR A 47 -10.02 52.53 34.29
C TYR A 47 -9.22 51.37 33.75
N GLN A 48 -8.35 50.81 34.58
CA GLN A 48 -7.47 49.72 34.19
C GLN A 48 -8.30 48.52 33.67
N ALA A 49 -7.88 47.95 32.55
CA ALA A 49 -8.55 46.83 31.90
C ALA A 49 -7.51 45.81 31.41
N TYR A 50 -7.93 44.58 31.13
CA TYR A 50 -7.06 43.58 30.50
C TYR A 50 -7.22 43.63 28.98
N CYS A 51 -6.10 43.61 28.27
CA CYS A 51 -6.06 43.46 26.83
C CYS A 51 -6.56 42.06 26.46
N MET A 52 -7.60 41.99 25.64
CA MET A 52 -8.18 40.72 25.21
C MET A 52 -7.28 39.89 24.27
N VAL A 53 -6.16 40.46 23.78
CA VAL A 53 -5.25 39.78 22.85
C VAL A 53 -4.05 39.18 23.58
N CYS A 54 -3.39 39.93 24.47
CA CYS A 54 -2.21 39.44 25.21
C CYS A 54 -2.50 39.09 26.68
N GLY A 55 -3.64 39.48 27.23
CA GLY A 55 -3.96 39.29 28.64
C GLY A 55 -3.27 40.26 29.60
N ASP A 56 -2.41 41.15 29.11
CA ASP A 56 -1.73 42.16 29.94
C ASP A 56 -2.63 43.35 30.26
N LEU A 57 -2.27 44.10 31.30
CA LEU A 57 -2.98 45.30 31.70
C LEU A 57 -2.81 46.43 30.67
N VAL A 58 -3.92 47.09 30.37
CA VAL A 58 -3.99 48.39 29.71
C VAL A 58 -4.16 49.43 30.80
N HIS A 59 -3.17 50.30 30.95
CA HIS A 59 -3.10 51.22 32.08
C HIS A 59 -4.05 52.41 31.92
N VAL A 60 -4.36 53.06 33.04
CA VAL A 60 -5.10 54.34 33.04
C VAL A 60 -4.29 55.37 32.24
N ASP A 61 -4.98 56.18 31.45
CA ASP A 61 -4.46 57.16 30.49
C ASP A 61 -3.74 56.59 29.26
N GLU A 62 -3.67 55.27 29.12
CA GLU A 62 -3.17 54.62 27.91
C GLU A 62 -4.22 54.68 26.78
N LYS A 63 -3.77 54.83 25.53
CA LYS A 63 -4.64 54.72 24.35
C LYS A 63 -4.77 53.26 23.95
N ALA A 64 -6.01 52.78 23.85
CA ALA A 64 -6.32 51.43 23.45
C ALA A 64 -7.47 51.39 22.45
N GLN A 65 -7.60 50.28 21.74
CA GLN A 65 -8.72 50.02 20.85
C GLN A 65 -9.83 49.31 21.61
N TRP A 66 -11.06 49.78 21.43
CA TRP A 66 -12.25 49.19 22.04
C TRP A 66 -13.33 48.92 21.00
N PHE A 67 -14.09 47.85 21.24
CA PHE A 67 -15.31 47.57 20.50
C PHE A 67 -16.42 47.13 21.46
N LYS A 68 -17.63 47.64 21.20
CA LYS A 68 -18.80 47.41 22.06
C LYS A 68 -19.18 45.93 22.07
N GLY A 69 -19.22 45.35 23.27
CA GLY A 69 -19.62 43.95 23.48
C GLY A 69 -18.49 42.93 23.27
N ILE A 70 -17.28 43.38 22.91
CA ILE A 70 -16.12 42.51 22.72
C ILE A 70 -15.06 42.77 23.80
N GLY A 71 -14.56 44.00 23.92
CA GLY A 71 -13.52 44.33 24.90
C GLY A 71 -12.55 45.42 24.45
N ILE A 72 -11.42 45.51 25.16
CA ILE A 72 -10.30 46.43 24.89
C ILE A 72 -9.05 45.63 24.50
N ARG A 73 -8.25 46.16 23.58
CA ARG A 73 -6.93 45.66 23.20
C ARG A 73 -5.91 46.79 23.05
N HIS A 74 -4.63 46.55 23.35
CA HIS A 74 -3.57 47.50 23.01
C HIS A 74 -3.58 47.79 21.50
N ILE A 75 -3.25 49.02 21.10
CA ILE A 75 -3.21 49.40 19.68
C ILE A 75 -2.19 48.54 18.92
N SER A 76 -1.05 48.24 19.55
CA SER A 76 0.00 47.36 18.98
C SER A 76 -0.50 45.93 18.78
N CYS A 77 -1.20 45.37 19.77
CA CYS A 77 -1.82 44.05 19.68
C CYS A 77 -2.91 44.01 18.60
N GLY A 78 -3.71 45.08 18.49
CA GLY A 78 -4.74 45.20 17.46
C GLY A 78 -4.16 45.19 16.04
N LYS A 79 -3.09 45.95 15.79
CA LYS A 79 -2.40 45.93 14.49
C LYS A 79 -1.89 44.55 14.11
N LYS A 80 -1.27 43.82 15.05
CA LYS A 80 -0.80 42.46 14.81
C LYS A 80 -1.95 41.49 14.52
N ALA A 81 -3.03 41.56 15.30
CA ALA A 81 -4.22 40.72 15.11
C ALA A 81 -4.89 40.98 13.75
N ASP A 82 -5.03 42.24 13.34
CA ASP A 82 -5.65 42.60 12.05
C ASP A 82 -4.77 42.14 10.87
N GLN A 83 -3.44 42.22 11.01
CA GLN A 83 -2.49 41.69 10.01
C GLN A 83 -2.55 40.16 9.90
N VAL A 84 -2.69 39.45 11.02
CA VAL A 84 -2.85 38.00 11.04
C VAL A 84 -4.15 37.60 10.33
N GLU A 85 -5.25 38.30 10.60
CA GLU A 85 -6.54 37.99 9.97
C GLU A 85 -6.51 38.19 8.44
N GLU A 86 -5.89 39.28 7.97
CA GLU A 86 -5.72 39.52 6.53
C GLU A 86 -4.86 38.42 5.86
N LEU A 87 -3.82 37.95 6.54
CA LEU A 87 -2.99 36.87 6.03
C LEU A 87 -3.73 35.52 6.03
N LYS A 88 -4.65 35.28 6.97
CA LYS A 88 -5.49 34.07 7.00
C LYS A 88 -6.44 34.04 5.81
N GLU A 89 -7.07 35.16 5.48
CA GLU A 89 -7.92 35.28 4.29
C GLU A 89 -7.11 34.94 3.03
N LYS A 90 -5.90 35.50 2.89
CA LYS A 90 -5.01 35.19 1.75
C LYS A 90 -4.53 33.75 1.71
N ALA A 91 -4.22 33.15 2.87
CA ALA A 91 -3.85 31.73 2.95
C ALA A 91 -5.01 30.81 2.53
N PHE A 92 -6.23 31.16 2.95
CA PHE A 92 -7.44 30.46 2.56
C PHE A 92 -7.73 30.60 1.06
N GLU A 93 -7.68 31.81 0.52
CA GLU A 93 -7.85 32.06 -0.92
C GLU A 93 -6.82 31.29 -1.76
N ALA A 94 -5.55 31.31 -1.36
CA ALA A 94 -4.49 30.54 -2.04
C ALA A 94 -4.77 29.03 -1.99
N THR A 95 -5.31 28.53 -0.88
CA THR A 95 -5.70 27.11 -0.74
C THR A 95 -6.86 26.76 -1.67
N VAL A 96 -7.90 27.60 -1.72
CA VAL A 96 -9.06 27.43 -2.62
C VAL A 96 -8.64 27.49 -4.09
N GLN A 97 -7.64 28.31 -4.43
CA GLN A 97 -7.08 28.43 -5.78
C GLN A 97 -6.11 27.29 -6.15
N GLY A 98 -5.85 26.35 -5.23
CA GLY A 98 -4.89 25.27 -5.47
C GLY A 98 -3.43 25.75 -5.58
N ASN A 99 -3.09 26.88 -4.93
CA ASN A 99 -1.72 27.38 -4.79
C ASN A 99 -1.15 27.01 -3.40
N PRO A 100 -0.58 25.82 -3.24
CA PRO A 100 -0.12 25.32 -1.95
C PRO A 100 1.09 26.09 -1.39
N ASP A 101 1.94 26.64 -2.27
CA ASP A 101 3.14 27.39 -1.88
C ASP A 101 2.79 28.78 -1.35
N GLY A 102 1.85 29.47 -2.01
CA GLY A 102 1.32 30.74 -1.52
C GLY A 102 0.63 30.60 -0.16
N ALA A 103 -0.17 29.54 0.02
CA ALA A 103 -0.79 29.25 1.31
C ALA A 103 0.26 29.01 2.42
N ARG A 104 1.34 28.30 2.10
CA ARG A 104 2.46 28.04 3.03
C ARG A 104 3.22 29.33 3.38
N GLU A 105 3.45 30.20 2.39
CA GLU A 105 4.11 31.49 2.60
C GLU A 105 3.29 32.41 3.52
N PHE A 106 1.98 32.51 3.30
CA PHE A 106 1.09 33.29 4.16
C PHE A 106 1.01 32.72 5.57
N ALA A 107 0.93 31.39 5.71
CA ALA A 107 0.99 30.75 7.02
C ALA A 107 2.31 31.02 7.75
N GLN A 108 3.45 31.01 7.04
CA GLN A 108 4.74 31.36 7.63
C GLN A 108 4.76 32.83 8.11
N LYS A 109 4.21 33.76 7.32
CA LYS A 109 4.08 35.17 7.71
C LYS A 109 3.18 35.36 8.94
N ILE A 110 2.11 34.58 9.07
CA ILE A 110 1.25 34.59 10.27
C ILE A 110 2.06 34.16 11.49
N LEU A 111 2.84 33.08 11.36
CA LEU A 111 3.70 32.58 12.43
C LEU A 111 4.77 33.57 12.86
N ASP A 112 5.32 34.36 11.93
CA ASP A 112 6.31 35.40 12.23
C ASP A 112 5.70 36.57 13.05
N ILE A 113 4.39 36.82 12.91
CA ILE A 113 3.68 37.91 13.61
C ILE A 113 3.12 37.44 14.97
N GLN A 114 2.48 36.27 15.01
CA GLN A 114 1.88 35.70 16.21
C GLN A 114 2.12 34.19 16.28
N PRO A 115 3.27 33.75 16.82
CA PRO A 115 3.56 32.34 16.99
C PRO A 115 2.74 31.76 18.15
N ASN A 116 1.53 31.26 17.87
CA ASN A 116 0.70 30.54 18.83
C ASN A 116 0.59 29.04 18.46
N GLU A 117 0.30 28.19 19.45
CA GLU A 117 0.29 26.72 19.30
C GLU A 117 -0.75 26.21 18.29
N GLU A 118 -1.90 26.88 18.20
CA GLU A 118 -3.02 26.50 17.32
C GLU A 118 -2.71 26.75 15.84
N GLU A 119 -2.08 27.89 15.51
CA GLU A 119 -1.64 28.21 14.15
C GLU A 119 -0.54 27.25 13.67
N PHE A 120 0.43 26.94 14.55
CA PHE A 120 1.45 25.94 14.22
C PHE A 120 0.83 24.56 13.96
N PHE A 121 -0.17 24.17 14.76
CA PHE A 121 -0.84 22.89 14.60
C PHE A 121 -1.65 22.85 13.30
N SER A 122 -2.40 23.91 12.99
CA SER A 122 -3.18 24.01 11.75
C SER A 122 -2.30 23.95 10.51
N LEU A 123 -1.17 24.69 10.49
CA LEU A 123 -0.21 24.60 9.40
C LEU A 123 0.40 23.20 9.30
N ALA A 124 0.76 22.59 10.43
CA ALA A 124 1.32 21.24 10.43
C ALA A 124 0.32 20.21 9.86
N GLN A 125 -0.98 20.32 10.17
CA GLN A 125 -2.02 19.48 9.54
C GLN A 125 -2.13 19.74 8.05
N SER A 126 -2.13 21.00 7.60
CA SER A 126 -2.20 21.32 6.17
C SER A 126 -1.01 20.75 5.37
N VAL A 127 0.18 20.77 5.98
CA VAL A 127 1.41 20.20 5.41
C VAL A 127 1.35 18.67 5.42
N TYR A 128 0.82 18.08 6.50
CA TYR A 128 0.58 16.65 6.64
C TYR A 128 -0.42 16.12 5.58
N ASP A 129 -1.54 16.81 5.38
CA ASP A 129 -2.58 16.46 4.40
C ASP A 129 -2.07 16.52 2.95
N LYS A 130 -0.98 17.25 2.72
CA LYS A 130 -0.24 17.29 1.45
C LYS A 130 0.83 16.20 1.34
N PHE A 131 0.90 15.27 2.29
CA PHE A 131 1.89 14.19 2.38
C PHE A 131 3.34 14.69 2.57
N ASP A 132 3.56 15.94 3.00
CA ASP A 132 4.87 16.45 3.42
C ASP A 132 5.08 16.11 4.91
N PHE A 133 5.34 14.84 5.20
CA PHE A 133 5.43 14.36 6.57
C PHE A 133 6.65 14.92 7.33
N GLU A 134 7.77 15.19 6.64
CA GLU A 134 8.97 15.78 7.24
C GLU A 134 8.76 17.25 7.62
N GLY A 135 8.11 18.02 6.74
CA GLY A 135 7.70 19.38 7.04
C GLY A 135 6.70 19.44 8.20
N ALA A 136 5.74 18.52 8.22
CA ALA A 136 4.78 18.41 9.32
C ALA A 136 5.48 18.08 10.66
N ILE A 137 6.41 17.12 10.68
CA ILE A 137 7.21 16.79 11.89
C ILE A 137 7.97 18.02 12.39
N THR A 138 8.62 18.76 11.50
CA THR A 138 9.37 19.98 11.87
C THR A 138 8.47 21.02 12.57
N LEU A 139 7.22 21.17 12.09
CA LEU A 139 6.25 22.06 12.72
C LEU A 139 5.70 21.50 14.03
N TYR A 140 5.45 20.19 14.11
CA TYR A 140 5.06 19.53 15.35
C TYR A 140 6.14 19.62 16.42
N ASP A 141 7.42 19.50 16.06
CA ASP A 141 8.54 19.60 17.00
C ASP A 141 8.62 21.00 17.63
N LYS A 142 8.38 22.07 16.86
CA LYS A 142 8.29 23.45 17.40
C LYS A 142 7.18 23.60 18.44
N ILE A 143 6.04 22.93 18.25
CA ILE A 143 4.96 22.90 19.25
C ILE A 143 5.42 22.13 20.49
N LEU A 144 6.05 20.97 20.30
CA LEU A 144 6.48 20.10 21.39
C LEU A 144 7.67 20.66 22.18
N GLU A 145 8.48 21.54 21.61
CA GLU A 145 9.50 22.31 22.35
C GLU A 145 8.87 23.21 23.42
N LYS A 146 7.78 23.89 23.07
CA LYS A 146 7.04 24.78 23.99
C LYS A 146 6.11 24.00 24.92
N ASN A 147 5.43 22.99 24.38
CA ASN A 147 4.47 22.17 25.11
C ASN A 147 4.76 20.66 24.90
N PRO A 148 5.72 20.09 25.67
CA PRO A 148 6.16 18.71 25.47
C PRO A 148 5.09 17.63 25.74
N LYS A 149 3.95 18.01 26.30
CA LYS A 149 2.86 17.10 26.71
C LYS A 149 1.59 17.28 25.87
N HIS A 150 1.60 18.10 24.82
CA HIS A 150 0.45 18.29 23.96
C HIS A 150 0.08 16.99 23.22
N ILE A 151 -0.99 16.33 23.66
CA ILE A 151 -1.36 14.97 23.21
C ILE A 151 -1.72 14.95 21.72
N GLY A 152 -2.47 15.97 21.24
CA GLY A 152 -2.83 16.07 19.83
C GLY A 152 -1.61 16.12 18.92
N THR A 153 -0.63 16.95 19.26
CA THR A 153 0.64 17.06 18.51
C THR A 153 1.46 15.79 18.61
N LEU A 154 1.54 15.15 19.78
CA LEU A 154 2.24 13.87 19.91
C LEU A 154 1.58 12.79 19.03
N MET A 155 0.25 12.71 18.99
CA MET A 155 -0.47 11.76 18.13
C MET A 155 -0.18 12.01 16.64
N SER A 156 -0.28 13.26 16.18
CA SER A 156 -0.05 13.60 14.76
C SER A 156 1.42 13.45 14.35
N ASN A 157 2.37 13.77 15.24
CA ASN A 157 3.79 13.54 15.00
C ASN A 157 4.10 12.03 14.89
N ALA A 158 3.56 11.20 15.80
CA ALA A 158 3.71 9.75 15.71
C ALA A 158 3.09 9.18 14.42
N SER A 159 1.98 9.74 13.95
CA SER A 159 1.38 9.38 12.67
C SER A 159 2.32 9.71 11.51
N ALA A 160 2.86 10.93 11.46
CA ALA A 160 3.80 11.34 10.41
C ALA A 160 5.06 10.45 10.39
N LEU A 161 5.59 10.10 11.55
CA LEU A 161 6.72 9.16 11.67
C LEU A 161 6.38 7.76 11.15
N ARG A 162 5.15 7.28 11.40
CA ARG A 162 4.69 6.01 10.83
C ARG A 162 4.71 6.04 9.31
N TYR A 163 4.23 7.12 8.69
CA TYR A 163 4.25 7.26 7.22
C TYR A 163 5.66 7.28 6.63
N LEU A 164 6.61 7.84 7.36
CA LEU A 164 8.03 7.79 6.97
C LEU A 164 8.71 6.44 7.26
N GLY A 165 7.96 5.42 7.70
CA GLY A 165 8.50 4.11 8.07
C GLY A 165 9.30 4.11 9.39
N LYS A 166 9.31 5.21 10.14
CA LYS A 166 10.03 5.38 11.41
C LYS A 166 9.23 4.79 12.58
N TYR A 167 8.84 3.51 12.47
CA TYR A 167 7.92 2.84 13.40
C TYR A 167 8.41 2.83 14.86
N ASN A 168 9.71 2.65 15.06
CA ASN A 168 10.30 2.65 16.41
C ASN A 168 10.21 4.03 17.08
N GLU A 169 10.36 5.11 16.31
CA GLU A 169 10.21 6.48 16.82
C GLU A 169 8.74 6.78 17.14
N ALA A 170 7.81 6.40 16.25
CA ALA A 170 6.37 6.50 16.51
C ALA A 170 5.97 5.77 17.80
N ILE A 171 6.49 4.55 18.04
CA ILE A 171 6.26 3.80 19.29
C ILE A 171 6.80 4.53 20.52
N ARG A 172 7.96 5.20 20.42
CA ARG A 172 8.49 6.01 21.52
C ARG A 172 7.53 7.16 21.86
N ILE A 173 6.94 7.80 20.85
CA ILE A 173 5.94 8.84 21.05
C ILE A 173 4.66 8.28 21.66
N TYR A 174 4.12 7.16 21.17
CA TYR A 174 2.96 6.52 21.79
C TYR A 174 3.23 6.13 23.24
N ASN A 175 4.44 5.64 23.56
CA ASN A 175 4.84 5.37 24.95
C ASN A 175 4.88 6.64 25.81
N LYS A 176 5.29 7.78 25.25
CA LYS A 176 5.25 9.08 25.94
C LYS A 176 3.81 9.49 26.23
N ILE A 177 2.89 9.34 25.28
CA ILE A 177 1.45 9.59 25.47
C ILE A 177 0.89 8.69 26.57
N ILE A 178 1.18 7.38 26.52
CA ILE A 178 0.72 6.40 27.52
C ILE A 178 1.32 6.70 28.91
N LYS A 179 2.51 7.28 29.02
CA LYS A 179 3.05 7.74 30.31
C LYS A 179 2.29 8.95 30.86
N ILE A 180 1.88 9.89 30.01
CA ILE A 180 1.10 11.08 30.41
C ILE A 180 -0.35 10.70 30.74
N GLN A 181 -0.97 9.86 29.89
CA GLN A 181 -2.34 9.39 30.01
C GLN A 181 -2.37 7.85 29.90
N PRO A 182 -2.21 7.12 31.03
CA PRO A 182 -2.13 5.65 31.04
C PRO A 182 -3.35 4.91 30.50
N LYS A 183 -4.50 5.59 30.42
CA LYS A 183 -5.80 5.09 29.95
C LYS A 183 -6.19 5.64 28.56
N ASN A 184 -5.29 6.33 27.86
CA ASN A 184 -5.57 6.81 26.50
C ASN A 184 -5.68 5.61 25.56
N ILE A 185 -6.90 5.31 25.11
CA ILE A 185 -7.21 4.13 24.28
C ILE A 185 -6.65 4.32 22.87
N ASP A 186 -6.72 5.52 22.30
CA ASP A 186 -6.25 5.80 20.93
C ASP A 186 -4.75 5.52 20.79
N ALA A 187 -3.93 6.00 21.73
CA ALA A 187 -2.50 5.73 21.73
C ALA A 187 -2.17 4.24 21.94
N LEU A 188 -2.99 3.53 22.73
CA LEU A 188 -2.85 2.08 22.88
C LEU A 188 -3.22 1.35 21.58
N TRP A 189 -4.27 1.79 20.88
CA TRP A 189 -4.69 1.24 19.60
C TRP A 189 -3.63 1.46 18.52
N CYS A 190 -3.14 2.68 18.35
CA CYS A 190 -2.08 2.98 17.38
C CYS A 190 -0.82 2.15 17.67
N LYS A 191 -0.43 2.03 18.95
CA LYS A 191 0.71 1.20 19.34
C LYS A 191 0.48 -0.28 19.04
N ALA A 192 -0.72 -0.82 19.31
CA ALA A 192 -1.07 -2.20 18.97
C ALA A 192 -1.03 -2.41 17.45
N PHE A 193 -1.59 -1.49 16.67
CA PHE A 193 -1.54 -1.52 15.21
C PHE A 193 -0.10 -1.60 14.70
N MET A 194 0.82 -0.79 15.25
CA MET A 194 2.24 -0.82 14.83
C MET A 194 2.83 -2.21 15.01
N TYR A 195 2.56 -2.86 16.14
CA TYR A 195 3.07 -4.21 16.39
C TYR A 195 2.41 -5.27 15.52
N ILE A 196 1.11 -5.16 15.24
CA ILE A 196 0.38 -6.16 14.46
C ILE A 196 0.76 -6.09 12.97
N TYR A 197 0.72 -4.90 12.37
CA TYR A 197 0.75 -4.76 10.92
C TYR A 197 2.11 -4.30 10.37
N GLU A 198 2.77 -3.36 11.05
CA GLU A 198 4.02 -2.77 10.55
C GLU A 198 5.25 -3.58 10.98
N ILE A 199 5.35 -3.89 12.28
CA ILE A 199 6.49 -4.61 12.87
C ILE A 199 6.29 -6.12 12.83
N ARG A 200 5.04 -6.58 12.80
CA ARG A 200 4.65 -8.00 12.86
C ARG A 200 5.14 -8.73 14.11
N ASP A 201 5.18 -8.03 15.25
CA ASP A 201 5.50 -8.58 16.58
C ASP A 201 4.22 -8.74 17.41
N ASN A 202 3.48 -9.82 17.12
CA ASN A 202 2.22 -10.15 17.79
C ASN A 202 2.37 -10.32 19.31
N LYS A 203 3.54 -10.79 19.78
CA LYS A 203 3.82 -11.00 21.21
C LYS A 203 3.75 -9.69 22.00
N LYS A 204 4.20 -8.57 21.41
CA LYS A 204 4.09 -7.23 22.02
C LYS A 204 2.71 -6.60 21.87
N ALA A 205 1.93 -6.97 20.85
CA ALA A 205 0.57 -6.46 20.65
C ALA A 205 -0.45 -7.01 21.68
N ILE A 206 -0.41 -8.31 21.95
CA ILE A 206 -1.33 -9.02 22.85
C ILE A 206 -1.51 -8.35 24.24
N PRO A 207 -0.44 -8.01 25.00
CA PRO A 207 -0.61 -7.36 26.30
C PRO A 207 -1.26 -5.97 26.20
N ILE A 208 -1.10 -5.27 25.07
CA ILE A 208 -1.72 -3.97 24.83
C ILE A 208 -3.23 -4.15 24.61
N LEU A 209 -3.64 -5.12 23.79
CA LEU A 209 -5.06 -5.47 23.59
C LEU A 209 -5.73 -5.86 24.92
N LYS A 210 -5.06 -6.68 25.74
CA LYS A 210 -5.53 -7.03 27.09
C LYS A 210 -5.68 -5.79 27.99
N LYS A 211 -4.80 -4.79 27.86
CA LYS A 211 -4.90 -3.53 28.61
C LYS A 211 -6.09 -2.69 28.14
N ILE A 212 -6.34 -2.60 26.83
CA ILE A 212 -7.50 -1.89 26.25
C ILE A 212 -8.81 -2.47 26.81
N LEU A 213 -8.96 -3.80 26.78
CA LEU A 213 -10.13 -4.50 27.33
C LEU A 213 -10.33 -4.26 28.84
N LYS A 214 -9.25 -4.06 29.61
CA LYS A 214 -9.35 -3.73 31.04
C LYS A 214 -9.84 -2.29 31.28
N ILE A 215 -9.53 -1.36 30.38
CA ILE A 215 -9.93 0.05 30.50
C ILE A 215 -11.41 0.23 30.17
N SER A 216 -11.92 -0.47 29.15
CA SER A 216 -13.33 -0.37 28.72
C SER A 216 -13.97 -1.76 28.57
N PRO A 217 -14.38 -2.41 29.67
CA PRO A 217 -14.72 -3.84 29.65
C PRO A 217 -16.08 -4.22 29.05
N LYS A 218 -16.89 -3.29 28.54
CA LYS A 218 -18.31 -3.54 28.21
C LYS A 218 -18.84 -2.82 26.95
N SER A 219 -18.00 -2.56 25.95
CA SER A 219 -18.48 -2.02 24.67
C SER A 219 -18.56 -3.13 23.61
N ALA A 220 -19.70 -3.23 22.92
CA ALA A 220 -19.92 -4.15 21.81
C ALA A 220 -18.90 -3.89 20.68
N ASP A 221 -18.69 -2.62 20.33
CA ASP A 221 -17.75 -2.21 19.28
C ASP A 221 -16.31 -2.56 19.68
N LEU A 222 -15.97 -2.37 20.96
CA LEU A 222 -14.65 -2.75 21.46
C LEU A 222 -14.43 -4.27 21.43
N PHE A 223 -15.46 -5.06 21.73
CA PHE A 223 -15.36 -6.52 21.62
C PHE A 223 -15.13 -6.94 20.17
N ALA A 224 -15.84 -6.34 19.21
CA ALA A 224 -15.62 -6.60 17.78
C ALA A 224 -14.18 -6.24 17.38
N GLU A 225 -13.73 -5.02 17.67
CA GLU A 225 -12.39 -4.55 17.33
C GLU A 225 -11.29 -5.40 17.98
N CYS A 226 -11.37 -5.66 19.29
CA CYS A 226 -10.38 -6.48 19.97
C CYS A 226 -10.39 -7.93 19.44
N ALA A 227 -11.55 -8.51 19.16
CA ALA A 227 -11.63 -9.87 18.62
C ALA A 227 -10.90 -9.98 17.27
N THR A 228 -11.11 -9.03 16.37
CA THR A 228 -10.40 -9.00 15.08
C THR A 228 -8.89 -8.83 15.25
N LYS A 229 -8.43 -7.98 16.17
CA LYS A 229 -6.99 -7.80 16.43
C LYS A 229 -6.34 -9.01 17.13
N PHE A 230 -7.05 -9.68 18.04
CA PHE A 230 -6.57 -10.95 18.60
C PHE A 230 -6.45 -12.02 17.51
N ALA A 231 -7.44 -12.15 16.64
CA ALA A 231 -7.37 -13.08 15.51
C ALA A 231 -6.22 -12.75 14.55
N ALA A 232 -5.96 -11.47 14.28
CA ALA A 232 -4.81 -11.03 13.48
C ALA A 232 -3.46 -11.40 14.14
N CYS A 233 -3.43 -11.52 15.48
CA CYS A 233 -2.28 -12.02 16.22
C CYS A 233 -2.16 -13.55 16.23
N GLY A 234 -3.10 -14.29 15.63
CA GLY A 234 -3.22 -15.75 15.75
C GLY A 234 -3.92 -16.25 17.01
N GLU A 235 -4.40 -15.34 17.87
CA GLU A 235 -5.06 -15.66 19.14
C GLU A 235 -6.57 -15.87 18.93
N TYR A 236 -6.91 -17.01 18.33
CA TYR A 236 -8.30 -17.31 17.94
C TYR A 236 -9.21 -17.63 19.13
N GLU A 237 -8.72 -18.27 20.19
CA GLU A 237 -9.56 -18.58 21.37
C GLU A 237 -10.01 -17.30 22.11
N PRO A 238 -9.12 -16.32 22.40
CA PRO A 238 -9.56 -15.01 22.88
C PRO A 238 -10.53 -14.30 21.93
N ALA A 239 -10.31 -14.37 20.61
CA ALA A 239 -11.20 -13.77 19.62
C ALA A 239 -12.62 -14.36 19.66
N VAL A 240 -12.75 -15.68 19.68
CA VAL A 240 -14.04 -16.39 19.80
C VAL A 240 -14.76 -16.05 21.11
N LYS A 241 -14.03 -15.96 22.24
CA LYS A 241 -14.61 -15.55 23.53
C LYS A 241 -15.20 -14.14 23.49
N LEU A 242 -14.52 -13.21 22.82
CA LEU A 242 -15.03 -11.85 22.65
C LEU A 242 -16.21 -11.80 21.67
N ALA A 243 -16.17 -12.60 20.59
CA ALA A 243 -17.30 -12.75 19.67
C ALA A 243 -18.56 -13.25 20.39
N ASN A 244 -18.42 -14.23 21.28
CA ASN A 244 -19.54 -14.72 22.07
C ASN A 244 -20.09 -13.64 23.01
N LYS A 245 -19.23 -12.88 23.69
CA LYS A 245 -19.69 -11.74 24.51
C LYS A 245 -20.44 -10.70 23.70
N LEU A 246 -19.99 -10.43 22.46
CA LEU A 246 -20.68 -9.54 21.54
C LEU A 246 -22.05 -10.11 21.13
N LEU A 247 -22.11 -11.38 20.76
CA LEU A 247 -23.36 -12.05 20.35
C LEU A 247 -24.33 -12.26 21.51
N ASP A 248 -23.85 -12.41 22.74
CA ASP A 248 -24.69 -12.43 23.95
C ASP A 248 -25.38 -11.07 24.17
N MET A 249 -24.74 -9.97 23.75
CA MET A 249 -25.31 -8.62 23.82
C MET A 249 -26.19 -8.28 22.62
N LYS A 250 -25.77 -8.72 21.42
CA LYS A 250 -26.41 -8.44 20.14
C LYS A 250 -26.41 -9.73 19.28
N PRO A 251 -27.43 -10.59 19.46
CA PRO A 251 -27.48 -11.91 18.80
C PRO A 251 -27.53 -11.85 17.28
N ASP A 252 -28.05 -10.78 16.70
CA ASP A 252 -28.35 -10.73 15.26
C ASP A 252 -27.19 -10.18 14.41
N ILE A 253 -26.02 -9.89 15.01
CA ILE A 253 -24.85 -9.43 14.27
C ILE A 253 -24.25 -10.57 13.43
N ILE A 254 -24.68 -10.65 12.18
CA ILE A 254 -24.23 -11.62 11.18
C ILE A 254 -22.71 -11.58 11.03
N GLY A 255 -22.11 -10.40 10.88
CA GLY A 255 -20.66 -10.24 10.68
C GLY A 255 -19.81 -10.80 11.83
N ALA A 256 -20.26 -10.60 13.08
CA ALA A 256 -19.59 -11.14 14.27
C ALA A 256 -19.69 -12.67 14.31
N ARG A 257 -20.86 -13.22 13.96
CA ARG A 257 -21.06 -14.67 13.87
C ARG A 257 -20.21 -15.28 12.74
N MET A 258 -20.15 -14.67 11.57
CA MET A 258 -19.30 -15.13 10.47
C MET A 258 -17.80 -15.03 10.81
N SER A 259 -17.38 -14.01 11.55
CA SER A 259 -16.00 -13.91 12.04
C SER A 259 -15.68 -15.03 13.05
N LYS A 260 -16.61 -15.29 13.99
CA LYS A 260 -16.54 -16.41 14.93
C LYS A 260 -16.42 -17.75 14.20
N LEU A 261 -17.18 -17.97 13.12
CA LEU A 261 -17.08 -19.17 12.28
C LEU A 261 -15.63 -19.38 11.81
N TYR A 262 -15.03 -18.34 11.22
CA TYR A 262 -13.68 -18.40 10.67
C TYR A 262 -12.64 -18.71 11.76
N TRP A 263 -12.74 -18.05 12.92
CA TRP A 263 -11.81 -18.29 14.03
C TRP A 263 -11.97 -19.67 14.66
N LEU A 264 -13.20 -20.19 14.75
CA LEU A 264 -13.43 -21.59 15.15
C LEU A 264 -12.81 -22.56 14.15
N ILE A 265 -12.90 -22.28 12.84
CA ILE A 265 -12.22 -23.07 11.82
C ILE A 265 -10.70 -23.05 12.02
N SER A 266 -10.11 -21.89 12.29
CA SER A 266 -8.67 -21.79 12.59
C SER A 266 -8.28 -22.58 13.85
N LEU A 267 -9.07 -22.53 14.92
CA LEU A 267 -8.82 -23.33 16.13
C LEU A 267 -8.87 -24.84 15.86
N MET A 268 -9.75 -25.28 14.95
CA MET A 268 -9.79 -26.67 14.53
C MET A 268 -8.55 -27.09 13.73
N GLN A 269 -7.90 -26.17 13.01
CA GLN A 269 -6.74 -26.51 12.18
C GLN A 269 -5.57 -27.05 13.00
N GLU A 270 -5.46 -26.63 14.27
CA GLU A 270 -4.41 -27.05 15.20
C GLU A 270 -4.66 -28.44 15.81
N GLN A 271 -5.86 -29.00 15.68
CA GLN A 271 -6.23 -30.28 16.28
C GLN A 271 -6.05 -31.45 15.30
N LYS A 272 -5.41 -32.53 15.76
CA LYS A 272 -5.14 -33.73 14.93
C LYS A 272 -6.31 -34.70 14.86
N THR A 273 -7.25 -34.65 15.81
CA THR A 273 -8.37 -35.61 15.87
C THR A 273 -9.72 -34.91 15.77
N GLU A 274 -10.68 -35.60 15.14
CA GLU A 274 -12.08 -35.16 15.06
C GLU A 274 -12.70 -34.91 16.43
N LYS A 275 -12.38 -35.75 17.41
CA LYS A 275 -12.91 -35.66 18.75
C LYS A 275 -12.48 -34.36 19.44
N ASP A 276 -11.21 -33.97 19.30
CA ASP A 276 -10.67 -32.77 19.93
C ASP A 276 -11.18 -31.49 19.24
N ALA A 277 -11.26 -31.51 17.91
CA ALA A 277 -11.86 -30.42 17.13
C ALA A 277 -13.33 -30.20 17.53
N LEU A 278 -14.14 -31.27 17.57
CA LEU A 278 -15.55 -31.20 17.96
C LEU A 278 -15.73 -30.78 19.43
N ALA A 279 -14.84 -31.18 20.34
CA ALA A 279 -14.89 -30.75 21.73
C ALA A 279 -14.68 -29.23 21.88
N ILE A 280 -13.71 -28.65 21.15
CA ILE A 280 -13.47 -27.20 21.13
C ILE A 280 -14.66 -26.47 20.51
N ILE A 281 -15.21 -26.96 19.40
CA ILE A 281 -16.39 -26.37 18.76
C ILE A 281 -17.57 -26.38 19.73
N ASN A 282 -17.91 -27.53 20.30
CA ASN A 282 -19.09 -27.69 21.17
C ASN A 282 -19.03 -26.79 22.41
N LYS A 283 -17.83 -26.47 22.90
CA LYS A 283 -17.63 -25.49 23.98
C LYS A 283 -18.16 -24.08 23.63
N TYR A 284 -18.16 -23.72 22.34
CA TYR A 284 -18.45 -22.36 21.86
C TYR A 284 -19.70 -22.24 20.98
N LEU A 285 -20.45 -23.33 20.73
CA LEU A 285 -21.64 -23.38 19.87
C LEU A 285 -22.95 -22.86 20.50
N LYS A 286 -22.89 -22.22 21.67
CA LYS A 286 -24.10 -21.86 22.41
C LYS A 286 -24.93 -20.82 21.64
N ASN A 287 -26.21 -21.14 21.44
CA ASN A 287 -27.20 -20.27 20.76
C ASN A 287 -26.84 -19.91 19.29
N ASP A 288 -26.04 -20.73 18.61
CA ASP A 288 -25.75 -20.51 17.20
C ASP A 288 -26.82 -21.15 16.27
N PRO A 289 -27.15 -20.50 15.13
CA PRO A 289 -28.09 -21.03 14.14
C PRO A 289 -27.68 -22.40 13.59
N LYS A 290 -28.68 -23.14 13.11
CA LYS A 290 -28.50 -24.51 12.64
C LYS A 290 -27.51 -24.60 11.47
N PHE A 291 -27.62 -23.71 10.48
CA PHE A 291 -26.73 -23.78 9.32
C PHE A 291 -25.32 -23.32 9.65
N PHE A 292 -25.14 -22.50 10.68
CA PHE A 292 -23.81 -22.18 11.20
C PHE A 292 -23.08 -23.44 11.68
N VAL A 293 -23.78 -24.28 12.44
CA VAL A 293 -23.23 -25.57 12.90
C VAL A 293 -22.96 -26.51 11.72
N TYR A 294 -23.86 -26.54 10.73
CA TYR A 294 -23.65 -27.34 9.52
C TYR A 294 -22.42 -26.87 8.74
N LEU A 295 -22.26 -25.57 8.53
CA LEU A 295 -21.12 -25.03 7.80
C LEU A 295 -19.79 -25.33 8.52
N LEU A 296 -19.75 -25.29 9.86
CA LEU A 296 -18.58 -25.72 10.63
C LEU A 296 -18.25 -27.20 10.39
N LYS A 297 -19.26 -28.08 10.47
CA LYS A 297 -19.08 -29.52 10.23
C LYS A 297 -18.62 -29.80 8.80
N TYR A 298 -19.22 -29.15 7.82
CA TYR A 298 -18.81 -29.25 6.42
C TYR A 298 -17.33 -28.90 6.25
N ARG A 299 -16.89 -27.75 6.77
CA ARG A 299 -15.48 -27.31 6.70
C ARG A 299 -14.53 -28.27 7.40
N PHE A 300 -14.96 -28.84 8.53
CA PHE A 300 -14.22 -29.87 9.24
C PHE A 300 -14.05 -31.14 8.38
N TYR A 301 -15.14 -31.68 7.81
CA TYR A 301 -15.09 -32.90 7.01
C TYR A 301 -14.29 -32.75 5.73
N VAL A 302 -14.40 -31.61 5.02
CA VAL A 302 -13.57 -31.31 3.85
C VAL A 302 -12.08 -31.35 4.22
N ARG A 303 -11.71 -30.78 5.38
CA ARG A 303 -10.31 -30.82 5.85
C ARG A 303 -9.86 -32.22 6.25
N ALA A 304 -10.75 -33.01 6.84
CA ALA A 304 -10.47 -34.38 7.23
C ALA A 304 -10.46 -35.36 6.04
N GLU A 305 -10.58 -34.85 4.80
CA GLU A 305 -10.69 -35.65 3.56
C GLU A 305 -11.84 -36.66 3.63
N LYS A 306 -12.91 -36.32 4.37
CA LYS A 306 -14.14 -37.11 4.51
C LYS A 306 -15.19 -36.58 3.55
N ASP A 307 -14.96 -36.78 2.26
CA ASP A 307 -15.79 -36.20 1.19
C ASP A 307 -17.26 -36.60 1.29
N ASP A 308 -17.56 -37.86 1.64
CA ASP A 308 -18.94 -38.33 1.82
C ASP A 308 -19.68 -37.59 2.95
N SER A 309 -19.03 -37.44 4.10
CA SER A 309 -19.59 -36.72 5.25
C SER A 309 -19.71 -35.22 4.98
N ALA A 310 -18.74 -34.65 4.26
CA ALA A 310 -18.83 -33.27 3.80
C ALA A 310 -20.03 -33.08 2.86
N MET A 311 -20.19 -33.97 1.88
CA MET A 311 -21.28 -33.89 0.92
C MET A 311 -22.65 -34.08 1.58
N GLU A 312 -22.76 -34.96 2.58
CA GLU A 312 -23.99 -35.12 3.35
C GLU A 312 -24.40 -33.81 4.06
N VAL A 313 -23.46 -33.18 4.78
CA VAL A 313 -23.74 -31.91 5.45
C VAL A 313 -24.04 -30.80 4.46
N TYR A 314 -23.34 -30.78 3.34
CA TYR A 314 -23.58 -29.86 2.24
C TYR A 314 -25.01 -29.99 1.70
N LEU A 315 -25.46 -31.21 1.41
CA LEU A 315 -26.82 -31.49 0.93
C LEU A 315 -27.88 -31.06 1.94
N ARG A 316 -27.60 -31.12 3.25
CA ARG A 316 -28.51 -30.61 4.27
C ARG A 316 -28.69 -29.09 4.19
N ILE A 317 -27.61 -28.33 3.99
CA ILE A 317 -27.68 -26.86 3.89
C ILE A 317 -28.55 -26.43 2.69
N ILE A 318 -28.44 -27.11 1.56
CA ILE A 318 -29.19 -26.73 0.35
C ILE A 318 -30.67 -27.15 0.41
N ASN A 319 -30.98 -28.30 1.02
CA ASN A 319 -32.31 -28.90 0.99
C ASN A 319 -33.20 -28.45 2.15
N GLU A 320 -32.62 -28.07 3.28
CA GLU A 320 -33.39 -27.56 4.42
C GLU A 320 -33.76 -26.08 4.22
N GLU A 321 -34.88 -25.66 4.79
CA GLU A 321 -35.32 -24.25 4.77
C GLU A 321 -34.57 -23.42 5.83
N PRO A 322 -34.05 -22.23 5.49
CA PRO A 322 -33.36 -21.37 6.44
C PRO A 322 -34.35 -20.69 7.40
N GLU A 323 -34.10 -20.78 8.70
CA GLU A 323 -34.95 -20.18 9.73
C GLU A 323 -34.52 -18.73 10.02
N THR A 324 -33.22 -18.50 10.15
CA THR A 324 -32.63 -17.19 10.48
C THR A 324 -31.99 -16.51 9.27
N ASP A 325 -31.74 -15.21 9.35
CA ASP A 325 -31.05 -14.48 8.28
C ASP A 325 -29.59 -14.91 8.12
N VAL A 326 -28.99 -15.44 9.19
CA VAL A 326 -27.69 -16.12 9.08
C VAL A 326 -27.79 -17.42 8.30
N ASP A 327 -28.84 -18.21 8.49
CA ASP A 327 -29.06 -19.42 7.70
C ASP A 327 -29.24 -19.06 6.22
N ARG A 328 -29.96 -17.97 5.91
CA ARG A 328 -30.10 -17.46 4.53
C ARG A 328 -28.77 -17.06 3.91
N VAL A 329 -27.94 -16.32 4.65
CA VAL A 329 -26.58 -15.94 4.24
C VAL A 329 -25.70 -17.16 3.99
N ILE A 330 -25.77 -18.17 4.86
CA ILE A 330 -24.99 -19.41 4.69
C ILE A 330 -25.48 -20.19 3.47
N LYS A 331 -26.79 -20.33 3.28
CA LYS A 331 -27.39 -21.04 2.15
C LYS A 331 -27.06 -20.35 0.82
N SER A 332 -27.23 -19.03 0.72
CA SER A 332 -26.89 -18.28 -0.52
C SER A 332 -25.41 -18.42 -0.90
N ASN A 333 -24.50 -18.33 0.07
CA ASN A 333 -23.07 -18.53 -0.16
C ASN A 333 -22.75 -19.98 -0.59
N THR A 334 -23.43 -20.95 0.01
CA THR A 334 -23.26 -22.37 -0.30
C THR A 334 -23.72 -22.67 -1.74
N LEU A 335 -24.90 -22.17 -2.14
CA LEU A 335 -25.39 -22.26 -3.52
C LEU A 335 -24.42 -21.62 -4.51
N ALA A 336 -23.91 -20.43 -4.19
CA ALA A 336 -22.95 -19.71 -5.05
C ALA A 336 -21.64 -20.50 -5.25
N MET A 337 -21.16 -21.21 -4.22
CA MET A 337 -19.98 -22.07 -4.31
C MET A 337 -20.17 -23.27 -5.25
N MET A 338 -21.41 -23.76 -5.39
CA MET A 338 -21.75 -24.88 -6.26
C MET A 338 -21.67 -24.54 -7.76
N LYS A 339 -21.51 -23.25 -8.09
CA LYS A 339 -21.62 -22.71 -9.45
C LYS A 339 -22.98 -22.97 -10.10
N ASP A 340 -23.99 -23.29 -9.29
CA ASP A 340 -25.38 -23.29 -9.73
C ASP A 340 -25.92 -21.86 -9.66
N HIS A 341 -25.59 -21.11 -10.72
CA HIS A 341 -25.86 -19.68 -10.77
C HIS A 341 -27.36 -19.37 -10.81
N GLU A 342 -28.18 -20.22 -11.45
CA GLU A 342 -29.61 -20.00 -11.59
C GLU A 342 -30.33 -20.14 -10.24
N THR A 343 -30.06 -21.22 -9.49
CA THR A 343 -30.66 -21.39 -8.16
C THR A 343 -30.14 -20.35 -7.17
N THR A 344 -28.88 -19.94 -7.27
CA THR A 344 -28.32 -18.85 -6.47
C THR A 344 -29.07 -17.54 -6.72
N ILE A 345 -29.26 -17.16 -7.98
CA ILE A 345 -29.97 -15.92 -8.35
C ILE A 345 -31.41 -15.97 -7.84
N LYS A 346 -32.11 -17.07 -8.11
CA LYS A 346 -33.50 -17.24 -7.68
C LYS A 346 -33.62 -17.17 -6.16
N PHE A 347 -32.75 -17.86 -5.42
CA PHE A 347 -32.73 -17.82 -3.96
C PHE A 347 -32.52 -16.38 -3.43
N CYS A 348 -31.63 -15.62 -4.07
CA CYS A 348 -31.43 -14.22 -3.69
C CYS A 348 -32.69 -13.39 -3.95
N GLU A 349 -33.32 -13.53 -5.12
CA GLU A 349 -34.57 -12.87 -5.50
C GLU A 349 -35.74 -13.17 -4.55
N ASP A 350 -35.88 -14.44 -4.16
CA ASP A 350 -36.93 -14.91 -3.25
C ASP A 350 -36.75 -14.38 -1.81
N ASN A 351 -35.62 -13.74 -1.48
CA ASN A 351 -35.31 -13.18 -0.16
C ASN A 351 -34.93 -11.69 -0.20
N GLU A 352 -35.21 -10.97 -1.29
CA GLU A 352 -34.88 -9.54 -1.44
C GLU A 352 -35.66 -8.62 -0.47
N ASP A 353 -36.73 -9.11 0.14
CA ASP A 353 -37.55 -8.40 1.13
C ASP A 353 -36.85 -8.23 2.49
N ARG A 354 -35.67 -8.83 2.68
CA ARG A 354 -34.94 -8.86 3.96
C ARG A 354 -33.90 -7.74 4.05
N ASP A 355 -34.31 -6.61 4.63
CA ASP A 355 -33.47 -5.41 4.74
C ASP A 355 -32.08 -5.67 5.36
N GLU A 356 -32.00 -6.50 6.41
CA GLU A 356 -30.74 -6.76 7.14
C GLU A 356 -29.68 -7.51 6.30
N ILE A 357 -30.11 -8.31 5.33
CA ILE A 357 -29.23 -9.11 4.46
C ILE A 357 -29.29 -8.70 2.99
N PHE A 358 -30.06 -7.67 2.65
CA PHE A 358 -30.26 -7.22 1.28
C PHE A 358 -28.93 -7.00 0.55
N THR A 359 -28.01 -6.24 1.15
CA THR A 359 -26.70 -5.97 0.55
C THR A 359 -25.90 -7.25 0.31
N HIS A 360 -25.93 -8.20 1.25
CA HIS A 360 -25.27 -9.51 1.08
C HIS A 360 -25.87 -10.28 -0.10
N LEU A 361 -27.20 -10.39 -0.17
CA LEU A 361 -27.90 -11.10 -1.24
C LEU A 361 -27.64 -10.46 -2.61
N GLN A 362 -27.65 -9.13 -2.70
CA GLN A 362 -27.32 -8.43 -3.95
C GLN A 362 -25.86 -8.68 -4.38
N ILE A 363 -24.90 -8.69 -3.45
CA ILE A 363 -23.50 -9.05 -3.76
C ILE A 363 -23.42 -10.50 -4.26
N THR A 364 -24.09 -11.46 -3.60
CA THR A 364 -24.12 -12.86 -4.03
C THR A 364 -24.76 -13.02 -5.41
N LYS A 365 -25.86 -12.33 -5.68
CA LYS A 365 -26.55 -12.28 -6.99
C LYS A 365 -25.65 -11.69 -8.08
N ALA A 366 -24.99 -10.58 -7.81
CA ALA A 366 -24.04 -9.95 -8.75
C ALA A 366 -22.85 -10.86 -9.05
N ALA A 367 -22.33 -11.57 -8.04
CA ALA A 367 -21.27 -12.56 -8.22
C ALA A 367 -21.71 -13.74 -9.09
N ALA A 368 -22.96 -14.22 -8.94
CA ALA A 368 -23.52 -15.26 -9.80
C ALA A 368 -23.62 -14.80 -11.26
N TYR A 369 -24.13 -13.59 -11.53
CA TYR A 369 -24.14 -13.03 -12.88
C TYR A 369 -22.74 -12.83 -13.47
N LYS A 370 -21.78 -12.37 -12.67
CA LYS A 370 -20.38 -12.24 -13.09
C LYS A 370 -19.80 -13.59 -13.52
N ASN A 371 -20.07 -14.65 -12.78
CA ASN A 371 -19.59 -15.99 -13.09
C ASN A 371 -20.27 -16.60 -14.33
N GLN A 372 -21.52 -16.22 -14.63
CA GLN A 372 -22.18 -16.51 -15.92
C GLN A 372 -21.61 -15.69 -17.09
N GLY A 373 -20.71 -14.74 -16.85
CA GLY A 373 -20.18 -13.83 -17.87
C GLY A 373 -21.10 -12.62 -18.15
N ASN A 374 -22.22 -12.48 -17.44
CA ASN A 374 -23.12 -11.34 -17.57
C ASN A 374 -22.64 -10.14 -16.74
N LEU A 375 -21.55 -9.52 -17.20
CA LEU A 375 -20.93 -8.38 -16.53
C LEU A 375 -21.84 -7.14 -16.47
N ALA A 376 -22.76 -6.97 -17.44
CA ALA A 376 -23.67 -5.83 -17.47
C ALA A 376 -24.68 -5.87 -16.32
N LYS A 377 -25.32 -7.03 -16.08
CA LYS A 377 -26.24 -7.20 -14.94
C LYS A 377 -25.51 -7.11 -13.60
N ALA A 378 -24.32 -7.70 -13.51
CA ALA A 378 -23.50 -7.57 -12.31
C ALA A 378 -23.16 -6.10 -12.00
N LEU A 379 -22.80 -5.32 -13.03
CA LEU A 379 -22.51 -3.90 -12.90
C LEU A 379 -23.74 -3.11 -12.41
N GLU A 380 -24.92 -3.39 -12.97
CA GLU A 380 -26.17 -2.74 -12.57
C GLU A 380 -26.45 -2.93 -11.07
N ILE A 381 -26.33 -4.16 -10.58
CA ILE A 381 -26.55 -4.47 -9.16
C ILE A 381 -25.51 -3.75 -8.28
N PHE A 382 -24.22 -3.79 -8.64
CA PHE A 382 -23.20 -3.10 -7.84
C PHE A 382 -23.40 -1.58 -7.82
N VAL A 383 -23.85 -0.97 -8.93
CA VAL A 383 -24.19 0.46 -8.97
C VAL A 383 -25.38 0.77 -8.06
N GLN A 384 -26.41 -0.09 -8.01
CA GLN A 384 -27.53 0.08 -7.08
C GLN A 384 -27.08 0.01 -5.62
N ILE A 385 -26.21 -0.95 -5.27
CA ILE A 385 -25.62 -1.02 -3.94
C ILE A 385 -24.84 0.26 -3.63
N GLN A 386 -24.07 0.77 -4.59
CA GLN A 386 -23.29 1.99 -4.39
C GLN A 386 -24.18 3.22 -4.17
N LEU A 387 -25.29 3.35 -4.90
CA LEU A 387 -26.24 4.45 -4.69
C LEU A 387 -26.80 4.45 -3.26
N LYS A 388 -27.16 3.27 -2.73
CA LYS A 388 -27.60 3.13 -1.34
C LYS A 388 -26.48 3.50 -0.35
N ASN A 389 -25.25 3.05 -0.62
CA ASN A 389 -24.10 3.41 0.21
C ASN A 389 -23.83 4.92 0.21
N ASP A 390 -23.99 5.60 -0.93
CA ASP A 390 -23.81 7.06 -1.04
C ASP A 390 -24.90 7.81 -0.25
N GLU A 391 -26.15 7.33 -0.24
CA GLU A 391 -27.24 7.88 0.57
C GLU A 391 -27.00 7.71 2.08
N GLU A 392 -26.44 6.57 2.49
CA GLU A 392 -26.09 6.26 3.88
C GLU A 392 -24.77 6.92 4.33
N GLY A 393 -24.01 7.53 3.41
CA GLY A 393 -22.69 8.11 3.69
C GLY A 393 -21.62 7.07 4.03
N SER A 394 -21.76 5.84 3.51
CA SER A 394 -20.82 4.75 3.76
C SER A 394 -19.48 4.97 3.05
N GLY A 395 -18.38 4.82 3.78
CA GLY A 395 -17.01 4.89 3.25
C GLY A 395 -16.45 3.56 2.75
N ASP A 396 -17.27 2.50 2.63
CA ASP A 396 -16.79 1.19 2.16
C ASP A 396 -16.45 1.24 0.67
N THR A 397 -15.18 0.95 0.35
CA THR A 397 -14.66 0.96 -1.02
C THR A 397 -14.81 -0.37 -1.75
N HIS A 398 -15.29 -1.44 -1.09
CA HIS A 398 -15.38 -2.78 -1.68
C HIS A 398 -16.24 -2.80 -2.96
N VAL A 399 -17.42 -2.18 -2.90
CA VAL A 399 -18.35 -2.11 -4.03
C VAL A 399 -17.75 -1.28 -5.17
N LEU A 400 -17.20 -0.11 -4.86
CA LEU A 400 -16.49 0.75 -5.83
C LEU A 400 -15.38 -0.02 -6.57
N ARG A 401 -14.61 -0.86 -5.87
CA ARG A 401 -13.56 -1.69 -6.50
C ARG A 401 -14.13 -2.70 -7.47
N GLU A 402 -15.24 -3.37 -7.13
CA GLU A 402 -15.87 -4.33 -8.04
C GLU A 402 -16.45 -3.63 -9.27
N ILE A 403 -17.07 -2.46 -9.09
CA ILE A 403 -17.54 -1.62 -10.21
C ILE A 403 -16.37 -1.25 -11.13
N ALA A 404 -15.28 -0.70 -10.58
CA ALA A 404 -14.10 -0.31 -11.36
C ALA A 404 -13.55 -1.48 -12.18
N LYS A 405 -13.37 -2.65 -11.55
CA LYS A 405 -12.90 -3.88 -12.23
C LYS A 405 -13.84 -4.33 -13.34
N ILE A 406 -15.16 -4.25 -13.14
CA ILE A 406 -16.14 -4.64 -14.16
C ILE A 406 -16.11 -3.64 -15.33
N CYS A 407 -16.05 -2.34 -15.06
CA CYS A 407 -15.90 -1.31 -16.08
C CYS A 407 -14.64 -1.53 -16.93
N GLU A 408 -13.50 -1.85 -16.33
CA GLU A 408 -12.27 -2.18 -17.06
C GLU A 408 -12.46 -3.40 -17.97
N LYS A 409 -13.08 -4.47 -17.46
CA LYS A 409 -13.35 -5.68 -18.26
C LYS A 409 -14.30 -5.42 -19.42
N LEU A 410 -15.22 -4.48 -19.28
CA LEU A 410 -16.12 -4.02 -20.33
C LEU A 410 -15.47 -3.01 -21.29
N GLY A 411 -14.25 -2.56 -21.01
CA GLY A 411 -13.54 -1.54 -21.79
C GLY A 411 -13.99 -0.10 -21.52
N ASP A 412 -14.78 0.14 -20.47
CA ASP A 412 -15.20 1.49 -20.05
C ASP A 412 -14.19 2.12 -19.10
N GLU A 413 -13.05 2.52 -19.67
CA GLU A 413 -11.93 3.13 -18.94
C GLU A 413 -12.32 4.46 -18.26
N LYS A 414 -13.28 5.19 -18.84
CA LYS A 414 -13.74 6.47 -18.28
C LYS A 414 -14.47 6.24 -16.96
N ARG A 415 -15.41 5.29 -16.91
CA ARG A 415 -16.09 4.95 -15.66
C ARG A 415 -15.13 4.33 -14.66
N ALA A 416 -14.25 3.43 -15.10
CA ALA A 416 -13.24 2.83 -14.22
C ALA A 416 -12.38 3.90 -13.53
N LEU A 417 -11.93 4.92 -14.27
CA LEU A 417 -11.17 6.05 -13.71
C LEU A 417 -11.98 6.82 -12.67
N ILE A 418 -13.25 7.13 -12.93
CA ILE A 418 -14.12 7.85 -11.99
C ILE A 418 -14.24 7.09 -10.67
N PHE A 419 -14.53 5.78 -10.72
CA PHE A 419 -14.68 4.96 -9.53
C PHE A 419 -13.34 4.80 -8.78
N CYS A 420 -12.22 4.66 -9.50
CA CYS A 420 -10.89 4.66 -8.87
C CYS A 420 -10.58 5.99 -8.15
N GLN A 421 -10.92 7.13 -8.76
CA GLN A 421 -10.76 8.44 -8.13
C GLN A 421 -11.68 8.61 -6.90
N GLN A 422 -12.90 8.08 -6.94
CA GLN A 422 -13.79 8.04 -5.79
C GLN A 422 -13.20 7.21 -4.64
N ILE A 423 -12.63 6.04 -4.94
CA ILE A 423 -11.93 5.23 -3.92
C ILE A 423 -10.82 6.04 -3.25
N LEU A 424 -10.02 6.80 -4.03
CA LEU A 424 -8.95 7.65 -3.49
C LEU A 424 -9.42 8.88 -2.70
N ARG A 425 -10.72 9.21 -2.72
CA ARG A 425 -11.31 10.21 -1.82
C ARG A 425 -11.57 9.63 -0.42
N PHE A 426 -11.88 8.34 -0.33
CA PHE A 426 -12.08 7.63 0.93
C PHE A 426 -10.77 7.10 1.51
N ASP A 427 -9.97 6.45 0.66
CA ASP A 427 -8.66 5.91 1.01
C ASP A 427 -7.60 6.54 0.11
N GLY A 428 -7.07 7.65 0.60
CA GLY A 428 -6.11 8.43 -0.14
C GLY A 428 -4.72 7.79 -0.31
N GLU A 429 -4.49 6.67 0.34
CA GLU A 429 -3.18 6.03 0.47
C GLU A 429 -3.15 4.67 -0.21
N ASP A 430 -4.24 4.29 -0.85
CA ASP A 430 -4.35 3.03 -1.55
C ASP A 430 -3.38 2.97 -2.74
N LYS A 431 -2.27 2.29 -2.51
CA LYS A 431 -1.21 2.05 -3.50
C LYS A 431 -1.73 1.39 -4.78
N GLU A 432 -2.60 0.39 -4.65
CA GLU A 432 -3.10 -0.36 -5.81
C GLU A 432 -3.95 0.55 -6.69
N ILE A 433 -4.84 1.34 -6.09
CA ILE A 433 -5.72 2.24 -6.82
C ILE A 433 -4.97 3.45 -7.36
N LEU A 434 -4.01 4.01 -6.62
CA LEU A 434 -3.14 5.09 -7.12
C LEU A 434 -2.39 4.68 -8.39
N VAL A 435 -1.78 3.48 -8.38
CA VAL A 435 -1.10 2.92 -9.56
C VAL A 435 -2.10 2.74 -10.72
N LYS A 436 -3.31 2.26 -10.45
CA LYS A 436 -4.37 2.12 -11.46
C LYS A 436 -4.81 3.45 -12.05
N VAL A 437 -5.03 4.48 -11.23
CA VAL A 437 -5.38 5.82 -11.69
C VAL A 437 -4.30 6.38 -12.60
N VAL A 438 -3.03 6.28 -12.21
CA VAL A 438 -1.89 6.68 -13.05
C VAL A 438 -1.89 5.93 -14.38
N HIS A 439 -2.14 4.62 -14.36
CA HIS A 439 -2.23 3.83 -15.59
C HIS A 439 -3.36 4.29 -16.52
N LEU A 440 -4.57 4.47 -15.99
CA LEU A 440 -5.74 4.94 -16.74
C LEU A 440 -5.56 6.36 -17.27
N LEU A 441 -4.91 7.25 -16.52
CA LEU A 441 -4.59 8.63 -16.95
C LEU A 441 -3.55 8.65 -18.06
N LYS A 442 -2.51 7.80 -17.98
CA LYS A 442 -1.52 7.62 -19.07
C LYS A 442 -2.21 7.11 -20.34
N LYS A 443 -3.08 6.11 -20.21
CA LYS A 443 -3.82 5.53 -21.34
C LYS A 443 -4.78 6.53 -22.01
N SER A 444 -5.46 7.33 -21.20
CA SER A 444 -6.39 8.37 -21.66
C SER A 444 -5.72 9.70 -22.06
N ARG A 445 -4.38 9.80 -21.97
CA ARG A 445 -3.57 10.98 -22.33
C ARG A 445 -4.01 12.27 -21.64
N ARG A 446 -4.16 12.22 -20.31
CA ARG A 446 -4.53 13.38 -19.46
C ARG A 446 -3.35 13.84 -18.59
N PRO A 447 -2.37 14.57 -19.17
CA PRO A 447 -1.13 14.93 -18.47
C PRO A 447 -1.35 15.86 -17.28
N ASP A 448 -2.35 16.75 -17.35
CA ASP A 448 -2.63 17.73 -16.29
C ASP A 448 -3.07 17.06 -14.98
N GLU A 449 -3.97 16.06 -15.08
CA GLU A 449 -4.39 15.26 -13.92
C GLU A 449 -3.25 14.36 -13.43
N LEU A 450 -2.51 13.73 -14.37
CA LEU A 450 -1.47 12.73 -14.10
C LEU A 450 -0.38 13.24 -13.14
N PHE A 451 0.09 14.48 -13.32
CA PHE A 451 1.17 15.04 -12.53
C PHE A 451 0.87 15.00 -11.02
N SER A 452 -0.36 15.38 -10.62
CA SER A 452 -0.77 15.42 -9.22
C SER A 452 -0.76 14.03 -8.56
N TYR A 453 -1.12 12.98 -9.31
CA TYR A 453 -1.10 11.61 -8.79
C TYR A 453 0.33 11.05 -8.72
N LEU A 454 1.21 11.40 -9.67
CA LEU A 454 2.63 11.02 -9.61
C LEU A 454 3.34 11.66 -8.42
N GLU A 455 3.09 12.94 -8.17
CA GLU A 455 3.57 13.66 -6.99
C GLU A 455 3.11 12.98 -5.70
N ARG A 456 1.80 12.69 -5.62
CA ARG A 456 1.21 11.98 -4.48
C ARG A 456 1.82 10.61 -4.25
N MET A 457 2.03 9.82 -5.31
CA MET A 457 2.68 8.51 -5.22
C MET A 457 4.12 8.61 -4.71
N HIS A 458 4.90 9.59 -5.19
CA HIS A 458 6.26 9.82 -4.72
C HIS A 458 6.28 10.21 -3.24
N ARG A 459 5.41 11.13 -2.79
CA ARG A 459 5.35 11.56 -1.38
C ARG A 459 4.96 10.45 -0.42
N LEU A 460 4.04 9.57 -0.82
CA LEU A 460 3.61 8.43 -0.01
C LEU A 460 4.68 7.33 0.10
N TRP A 461 5.46 7.12 -0.95
CA TRP A 461 6.50 6.09 -0.99
C TRP A 461 7.82 6.63 -1.57
N PRO A 462 8.50 7.55 -0.87
CA PRO A 462 9.70 8.21 -1.39
C PRO A 462 10.89 7.26 -1.55
N SER A 463 10.88 6.13 -0.84
CA SER A 463 11.89 5.07 -0.97
C SER A 463 11.71 4.19 -2.21
N ASN A 464 10.63 4.35 -2.98
CA ASN A 464 10.39 3.59 -4.20
C ASN A 464 10.97 4.33 -5.41
N ASN A 465 12.13 3.90 -5.89
CA ASN A 465 12.84 4.51 -7.01
C ASN A 465 11.96 4.67 -8.25
N ASN A 466 11.11 3.69 -8.59
CA ASN A 466 10.24 3.81 -9.76
C ASN A 466 9.23 4.95 -9.64
N PHE A 467 8.63 5.13 -8.47
CA PHE A 467 7.65 6.20 -8.27
C PHE A 467 8.33 7.57 -8.29
N THR A 468 9.50 7.65 -7.66
CA THR A 468 10.34 8.86 -7.67
C THR A 468 10.82 9.20 -9.08
N MET A 469 11.26 8.22 -9.89
CA MET A 469 11.66 8.43 -11.28
C MET A 469 10.49 8.87 -12.16
N GLU A 470 9.32 8.27 -12.02
CA GLU A 470 8.12 8.67 -12.79
C GLU A 470 7.70 10.11 -12.49
N TYR A 471 7.76 10.52 -11.21
CA TYR A 471 7.52 11.91 -10.83
C TYR A 471 8.61 12.85 -11.35
N ALA A 472 9.89 12.47 -11.24
CA ALA A 472 11.01 13.26 -11.77
C ALA A 472 10.94 13.42 -13.31
N ASN A 473 10.51 12.40 -14.04
CA ASN A 473 10.25 12.49 -15.47
C ASN A 473 9.13 13.49 -15.78
N ALA A 474 8.02 13.47 -15.02
CA ALA A 474 6.93 14.43 -15.18
C ALA A 474 7.37 15.88 -14.88
N LEU A 475 8.26 16.08 -13.90
CA LEU A 475 8.90 17.38 -13.63
C LEU A 475 9.77 17.84 -14.82
N MET A 476 10.54 16.94 -15.44
CA MET A 476 11.30 17.27 -16.65
C MET A 476 10.39 17.70 -17.80
N GLU A 477 9.25 17.05 -18.00
CA GLU A 477 8.27 17.42 -19.03
C GLU A 477 7.67 18.82 -18.79
N LYS A 478 7.52 19.22 -17.52
CA LYS A 478 7.13 20.59 -17.12
C LYS A 478 8.27 21.62 -17.16
N ASN A 479 9.49 21.23 -17.52
CA ASN A 479 10.70 22.06 -17.47
C ASN A 479 11.18 22.43 -16.05
N GLU A 480 10.79 21.68 -15.02
CA GLU A 480 11.22 21.86 -13.64
C GLU A 480 12.53 21.09 -13.35
N TYR A 481 13.56 21.36 -14.16
CA TYR A 481 14.82 20.60 -14.17
C TYR A 481 15.58 20.56 -12.85
N PRO A 482 15.67 21.64 -12.03
CA PRO A 482 16.40 21.58 -10.76
C PRO A 482 15.78 20.61 -9.74
N GLN A 483 14.45 20.54 -9.69
CA GLN A 483 13.74 19.64 -8.78
C GLN A 483 13.88 18.18 -9.23
N ALA A 484 13.72 17.92 -10.53
CA ALA A 484 13.96 16.59 -11.10
C ALA A 484 15.40 16.12 -10.84
N LEU A 485 16.38 17.01 -11.01
CA LEU A 485 17.79 16.71 -10.76
C LEU A 485 18.04 16.30 -9.29
N ALA A 486 17.44 16.99 -8.32
CA ALA A 486 17.58 16.64 -6.90
C ALA A 486 17.09 15.21 -6.62
N LEU A 487 15.93 14.83 -7.18
CA LEU A 487 15.37 13.48 -7.04
C LEU A 487 16.25 12.41 -7.69
N TYR A 488 16.76 12.65 -8.90
CA TYR A 488 17.68 11.70 -9.54
C TYR A 488 19.01 11.58 -8.80
N THR A 489 19.51 12.67 -8.22
CA THR A 489 20.73 12.65 -7.39
C THR A 489 20.54 11.77 -6.18
N GLN A 490 19.39 11.87 -5.49
CA GLN A 490 19.07 11.02 -4.34
C GLN A 490 19.05 9.53 -4.72
N ILE A 491 18.51 9.17 -5.89
CA ILE A 491 18.51 7.77 -6.36
C ILE A 491 19.93 7.31 -6.70
N ALA A 492 20.71 8.15 -7.39
CA ALA A 492 22.08 7.83 -7.78
C ALA A 492 23.01 7.67 -6.56
N GLU A 493 22.78 8.38 -5.46
CA GLU A 493 23.61 8.30 -4.25
C GLU A 493 23.35 7.06 -3.38
N GLN A 494 22.26 6.32 -3.58
CA GLN A 494 21.92 5.10 -2.82
C GLN A 494 22.78 3.87 -3.19
N HIS A 495 23.97 4.08 -3.74
CA HIS A 495 24.74 3.15 -4.57
C HIS A 495 25.38 1.92 -3.86
N ASP A 496 25.05 1.63 -2.60
CA ASP A 496 25.83 0.71 -1.75
C ASP A 496 25.15 -0.61 -1.33
N LEU A 497 24.05 -1.01 -1.98
CA LEU A 497 23.35 -2.27 -1.67
C LEU A 497 23.16 -3.10 -2.95
N GLY A 498 23.98 -4.14 -3.12
CA GLY A 498 24.14 -4.98 -4.33
C GLY A 498 22.94 -5.87 -4.74
N ASP A 499 21.75 -5.29 -4.83
CA ASP A 499 20.47 -5.91 -5.22
C ASP A 499 19.70 -4.94 -6.14
N GLY A 500 19.78 -5.09 -7.47
CA GLY A 500 18.91 -4.39 -8.45
C GLY A 500 19.09 -2.87 -8.62
N THR A 501 19.49 -2.14 -7.57
CA THR A 501 19.70 -0.68 -7.49
C THR A 501 20.76 -0.13 -8.43
N TYR A 502 21.64 -1.00 -8.93
CA TYR A 502 22.69 -0.63 -9.88
C TYR A 502 22.14 -0.14 -11.23
N ASP A 503 21.02 -0.69 -11.70
CA ASP A 503 20.40 -0.26 -12.96
C ASP A 503 19.57 1.02 -12.78
N ASP A 504 18.91 1.21 -11.63
CA ASP A 504 18.20 2.45 -11.29
C ASP A 504 19.15 3.64 -11.21
N ALA A 505 20.30 3.48 -10.53
CA ALA A 505 21.28 4.54 -10.37
C ALA A 505 21.91 4.96 -11.71
N LYS A 506 22.07 4.03 -12.66
CA LYS A 506 22.49 4.34 -14.04
C LYS A 506 21.44 5.14 -14.80
N ILE A 507 20.17 4.75 -14.70
CA ILE A 507 19.07 5.46 -15.34
C ILE A 507 18.92 6.86 -14.74
N ALA A 508 19.00 6.99 -13.42
CA ALA A 508 18.98 8.26 -12.71
C ALA A 508 20.16 9.15 -13.16
N SER A 509 21.37 8.62 -13.21
CA SER A 509 22.56 9.33 -13.69
C SER A 509 22.43 9.78 -15.15
N LEU A 510 21.85 8.96 -16.02
CA LEU A 510 21.53 9.36 -17.40
C LEU A 510 20.61 10.59 -17.41
N LYS A 511 19.54 10.54 -16.61
CA LYS A 511 18.56 11.62 -16.47
C LYS A 511 19.14 12.88 -15.83
N MET A 512 20.09 12.76 -14.89
CA MET A 512 20.86 13.90 -14.37
C MET A 512 21.63 14.59 -15.49
N GLY A 513 22.32 13.82 -16.34
CA GLY A 513 23.03 14.35 -17.51
C GLY A 513 22.09 15.09 -18.49
N GLU A 514 20.89 14.54 -18.73
CA GLU A 514 19.85 15.19 -19.54
C GLU A 514 19.38 16.51 -18.91
N CYS A 515 19.12 16.54 -17.60
CA CYS A 515 18.75 17.76 -16.87
C CYS A 515 19.83 18.83 -16.99
N MET A 516 21.10 18.48 -16.78
CA MET A 516 22.23 19.41 -16.92
C MET A 516 22.33 20.00 -18.34
N LEU A 517 22.13 19.18 -19.38
CA LEU A 517 22.10 19.65 -20.77
C LEU A 517 20.97 20.65 -21.05
N ARG A 518 19.80 20.43 -20.44
CA ARG A 518 18.61 21.30 -20.57
C ARG A 518 18.78 22.62 -19.82
N MET A 519 19.45 22.60 -18.66
CA MET A 519 19.83 23.79 -17.89
C MET A 519 21.01 24.57 -18.49
N GLY A 520 21.70 24.01 -19.49
CA GLY A 520 22.83 24.66 -20.17
C GLY A 520 24.21 24.32 -19.59
N ASP A 521 24.30 23.48 -18.57
CA ASP A 521 25.57 23.01 -18.00
C ASP A 521 26.13 21.81 -18.79
N ALA A 522 26.61 22.11 -20.00
CA ALA A 522 27.29 21.12 -20.84
C ALA A 522 28.57 20.52 -20.21
N PRO A 523 29.41 21.26 -19.45
CA PRO A 523 30.56 20.70 -18.77
C PRO A 523 30.23 19.58 -17.78
N THR A 524 29.22 19.78 -16.92
CA THR A 524 28.82 18.78 -15.93
C THR A 524 28.14 17.58 -16.59
N ALA A 525 27.23 17.83 -17.54
CA ALA A 525 26.61 16.76 -18.33
C ALA A 525 27.65 15.88 -19.03
N TYR A 526 28.68 16.50 -19.63
CA TYR A 526 29.76 15.78 -20.30
C TYR A 526 30.50 14.83 -19.34
N LYS A 527 30.75 15.25 -18.09
CA LYS A 527 31.39 14.39 -17.07
C LYS A 527 30.52 13.17 -16.76
N ILE A 528 29.24 13.40 -16.47
CA ILE A 528 28.27 12.35 -16.13
C ILE A 528 28.18 11.31 -17.26
N PHE A 529 27.94 11.75 -18.51
CA PHE A 529 27.83 10.82 -19.63
C PHE A 529 29.15 10.08 -19.90
N ARG A 530 30.30 10.73 -19.69
CA ARG A 530 31.61 10.11 -19.86
C ARG A 530 31.84 8.99 -18.84
N GLU A 531 31.41 9.17 -17.60
CA GLU A 531 31.46 8.13 -16.57
C GLU A 531 30.52 6.98 -16.91
N LEU A 532 29.27 7.27 -17.30
CA LEU A 532 28.30 6.26 -17.72
C LEU A 532 28.80 5.37 -18.86
N VAL A 533 29.39 5.93 -19.91
CA VAL A 533 29.92 5.13 -21.03
C VAL A 533 31.22 4.41 -20.68
N ARG A 534 31.96 4.88 -19.68
CA ARG A 534 33.15 4.18 -19.15
C ARG A 534 32.71 2.93 -18.39
N ASP A 535 31.68 3.07 -17.57
CA ASP A 535 31.17 2.02 -16.71
C ASP A 535 30.33 1.00 -17.50
N ASP A 536 29.54 1.45 -18.48
CA ASP A 536 28.83 0.59 -19.44
C ASP A 536 28.97 1.09 -20.88
N SER A 537 29.98 0.57 -21.57
CA SER A 537 30.26 0.88 -22.98
C SER A 537 29.14 0.50 -23.96
N LYS A 538 28.12 -0.27 -23.55
CA LYS A 538 26.96 -0.65 -24.37
C LYS A 538 25.71 0.20 -24.09
N PHE A 539 25.79 1.18 -23.19
CA PHE A 539 24.69 2.07 -22.86
C PHE A 539 24.56 3.16 -23.93
N LYS A 540 23.66 2.94 -24.89
CA LYS A 540 23.57 3.76 -26.11
C LYS A 540 23.12 5.19 -25.80
N GLU A 541 22.13 5.34 -24.92
CA GLU A 541 21.57 6.62 -24.51
C GLU A 541 22.64 7.51 -23.84
N ALA A 542 23.58 6.92 -23.10
CA ALA A 542 24.72 7.65 -22.53
C ALA A 542 25.71 8.13 -23.61
N TRP A 543 25.92 7.35 -24.68
CA TRP A 543 26.72 7.79 -25.83
C TRP A 543 26.04 8.93 -26.61
N ASP A 544 24.71 8.87 -26.77
CA ASP A 544 23.93 9.96 -27.37
C ASP A 544 24.06 11.25 -26.54
N GLY A 545 23.90 11.16 -25.22
CA GLY A 545 24.11 12.27 -24.29
C GLY A 545 25.53 12.84 -24.36
N LEU A 546 26.56 11.97 -24.39
CA LEU A 546 27.96 12.37 -24.51
C LEU A 546 28.24 13.10 -25.82
N ALA A 547 27.66 12.66 -26.93
CA ALA A 547 27.79 13.31 -28.23
C ALA A 547 27.21 14.74 -28.20
N ILE A 548 26.02 14.91 -27.63
CA ILE A 548 25.37 16.22 -27.50
C ILE A 548 26.22 17.14 -26.61
N ALA A 549 26.67 16.66 -25.45
CA ALA A 549 27.48 17.43 -24.52
C ALA A 549 28.85 17.83 -25.13
N ALA A 550 29.54 16.89 -25.78
CA ALA A 550 30.82 17.14 -26.45
C ALA A 550 30.68 18.15 -27.60
N THR A 551 29.57 18.11 -28.35
CA THR A 551 29.28 19.07 -29.42
C THR A 551 29.09 20.48 -28.86
N LYS A 552 28.31 20.62 -27.78
CA LYS A 552 28.12 21.92 -27.09
C LYS A 552 29.43 22.49 -26.53
N LEU A 553 30.38 21.64 -26.16
CA LEU A 553 31.71 22.02 -25.68
C LEU A 553 32.76 22.24 -26.77
N GLY A 554 32.40 22.09 -28.06
CA GLY A 554 33.35 22.22 -29.18
C GLY A 554 34.36 21.06 -29.29
N LYS A 555 34.17 19.95 -28.57
CA LYS A 555 35.05 18.77 -28.59
C LYS A 555 34.76 17.87 -29.79
N ARG A 556 35.06 18.37 -30.99
CA ARG A 556 34.66 17.75 -32.27
C ARG A 556 35.07 16.28 -32.42
N SER A 557 36.33 15.93 -32.10
CA SER A 557 36.82 14.55 -32.23
C SER A 557 36.08 13.56 -31.32
N GLU A 558 35.77 13.98 -30.09
CA GLU A 558 35.04 13.14 -29.14
C GLU A 558 33.57 13.03 -29.48
N ALA A 559 32.95 14.12 -29.94
CA ALA A 559 31.58 14.11 -30.45
C ALA A 559 31.45 13.13 -31.63
N GLU A 560 32.35 13.21 -32.62
CA GLU A 560 32.36 12.28 -33.76
C GLU A 560 32.55 10.82 -33.33
N LYS A 561 33.42 10.57 -32.34
CA LYS A 561 33.62 9.23 -31.77
C LYS A 561 32.37 8.71 -31.06
N ALA A 562 31.72 9.55 -30.25
CA ALA A 562 30.50 9.21 -29.53
C ALA A 562 29.34 8.95 -30.49
N ILE A 563 29.14 9.79 -31.51
CA ILE A 563 28.13 9.60 -32.57
C ILE A 563 28.37 8.28 -33.31
N LYS A 564 29.61 8.00 -33.72
CA LYS A 564 29.93 6.72 -34.39
C LYS A 564 29.66 5.51 -33.50
N LYS A 565 29.94 5.61 -32.19
CA LYS A 565 29.67 4.55 -31.22
C LYS A 565 28.17 4.36 -31.00
N ALA A 566 27.42 5.43 -30.76
CA ALA A 566 25.97 5.39 -30.63
C ALA A 566 25.30 4.85 -31.90
N ALA A 567 25.69 5.32 -33.09
CA ALA A 567 25.18 4.83 -34.37
C ALA A 567 25.52 3.36 -34.62
N ASN A 568 26.71 2.90 -34.21
CA ASN A 568 27.06 1.49 -34.25
C ASN A 568 26.19 0.68 -33.29
N LEU A 569 25.95 1.16 -32.07
CA LEU A 569 25.03 0.53 -31.12
C LEU A 569 23.57 0.54 -31.65
N GLN A 570 23.18 1.58 -32.40
CA GLN A 570 21.88 1.72 -33.06
C GLN A 570 21.69 0.76 -34.24
N LYS A 571 22.75 0.39 -34.96
CA LYS A 571 22.68 -0.71 -35.96
C LYS A 571 22.35 -2.06 -35.32
N TYR A 572 22.59 -2.20 -34.01
CA TYR A 572 22.14 -3.34 -33.21
C TYR A 572 20.81 -3.06 -32.46
N GLU A 573 20.17 -1.88 -32.63
CA GLU A 573 18.91 -1.47 -31.98
C GLU A 573 17.62 -1.91 -32.71
N PHE A 574 17.65 -2.51 -33.90
CA PHE A 574 16.45 -3.18 -34.46
C PHE A 574 15.94 -4.35 -33.57
N ALA A 575 16.67 -4.69 -32.50
CA ALA A 575 16.28 -5.63 -31.46
C ALA A 575 16.05 -4.97 -30.09
N ARG A 576 15.83 -3.65 -30.05
CA ARG A 576 15.55 -2.90 -28.84
C ARG A 576 14.23 -2.04 -28.95
N ASP A 577 13.07 -2.64 -28.63
CA ASP A 577 11.80 -2.06 -28.05
C ASP A 577 11.64 -1.90 -26.50
N THR A 578 11.65 -0.66 -26.00
CA THR A 578 11.32 -0.11 -24.66
C THR A 578 11.56 -0.90 -23.34
N ILE A 579 12.06 -0.18 -22.32
CA ILE A 579 12.14 -0.64 -20.92
C ILE A 579 10.71 -0.82 -20.41
N GLY A 580 10.34 -2.04 -20.03
CA GLY A 580 9.05 -2.31 -19.38
C GLY A 580 9.13 -2.04 -17.88
N PRO A 581 8.08 -1.47 -17.26
CA PRO A 581 8.06 -1.18 -15.82
C PRO A 581 8.09 -2.45 -14.96
N GLU A 582 8.62 -2.33 -13.75
CA GLU A 582 8.61 -3.39 -12.74
C GLU A 582 7.19 -3.88 -12.42
N ARG A 583 7.08 -5.19 -12.22
CA ARG A 583 5.85 -5.87 -11.82
C ARG A 583 5.63 -5.65 -10.32
N ILE A 584 4.56 -4.95 -9.97
CA ILE A 584 3.88 -5.13 -8.68
C ILE A 584 3.07 -6.42 -8.80
N GLU A 585 3.11 -7.28 -7.78
CA GLU A 585 2.28 -8.48 -7.71
C GLU A 585 0.81 -8.12 -8.00
N GLY A 586 0.26 -8.66 -9.09
CA GLY A 586 -1.18 -8.71 -9.31
C GLY A 586 -1.83 -7.65 -10.20
N MET A 587 -1.21 -7.10 -11.26
CA MET A 587 -1.90 -6.68 -12.52
C MET A 587 -0.91 -6.20 -13.59
N PRO A 588 -1.20 -6.38 -14.89
CA PRO A 588 -0.24 -6.10 -15.98
C PRO A 588 -0.18 -4.61 -16.31
N LEU A 589 0.97 -3.99 -16.07
CA LEU A 589 1.32 -2.70 -16.67
C LEU A 589 1.76 -2.96 -18.13
N ALA A 590 0.94 -2.53 -19.09
CA ALA A 590 1.33 -2.45 -20.50
C ALA A 590 1.55 -0.99 -20.91
N PRO A 591 2.67 -0.66 -21.57
CA PRO A 591 2.69 0.18 -22.73
C PRO A 591 2.48 -0.69 -23.98
N ILE A 592 1.66 -0.21 -24.92
CA ILE A 592 1.63 -0.78 -26.27
C ILE A 592 3.00 -0.52 -26.90
N SER A 593 3.75 -1.58 -27.21
CA SER A 593 4.85 -1.52 -28.19
C SER A 593 4.27 -1.57 -29.61
N PRO A 594 4.82 -0.84 -30.59
CA PRO A 594 4.74 -1.26 -31.98
C PRO A 594 5.61 -2.51 -32.18
N LYS A 595 5.00 -3.69 -32.11
CA LYS A 595 5.46 -4.99 -32.64
C LYS A 595 6.99 -5.18 -32.82
N GLY A 596 7.65 -5.74 -31.81
CA GLY A 596 8.96 -6.38 -31.94
C GLY A 596 9.46 -6.95 -30.60
N THR A 597 9.66 -8.26 -30.49
CA THR A 597 10.20 -8.87 -29.25
C THR A 597 11.68 -8.49 -29.07
N ARG A 598 12.03 -7.72 -28.02
CA ARG A 598 13.42 -7.43 -27.62
C ARG A 598 14.18 -8.68 -27.20
N GLU A 599 15.46 -8.75 -27.55
CA GLU A 599 16.40 -9.71 -26.95
C GLU A 599 16.95 -9.16 -25.61
N ARG A 600 16.80 -9.92 -24.52
CA ARG A 600 17.29 -9.55 -23.18
C ARG A 600 18.72 -10.03 -22.98
N SER A 601 19.56 -9.25 -22.31
CA SER A 601 20.84 -9.75 -21.80
C SER A 601 20.61 -10.70 -20.62
N ILE A 602 21.16 -11.91 -20.70
CA ILE A 602 21.01 -12.92 -19.63
C ILE A 602 21.81 -12.53 -18.39
N SER A 603 21.28 -12.86 -17.21
CA SER A 603 21.93 -12.66 -15.91
C SER A 603 23.33 -13.29 -15.87
N ARG A 604 24.33 -12.64 -15.25
CA ARG A 604 25.71 -13.19 -15.13
C ARG A 604 26.21 -12.97 -13.71
N GLY A 605 26.82 -14.00 -13.11
CA GLY A 605 27.31 -13.93 -11.74
C GLY A 605 27.66 -15.31 -11.17
N LYS A 606 28.19 -15.36 -9.95
CA LYS A 606 28.60 -16.61 -9.28
C LYS A 606 27.43 -17.57 -9.00
N ASN A 607 26.21 -17.05 -8.81
CA ASN A 607 25.00 -17.83 -8.56
C ASN A 607 24.14 -18.03 -9.82
N VAL A 608 24.74 -17.90 -11.00
CA VAL A 608 24.06 -18.15 -12.28
C VAL A 608 24.44 -19.51 -12.84
N ILE A 609 23.45 -20.39 -12.95
CA ILE A 609 23.59 -21.76 -13.44
C ILE A 609 23.30 -21.78 -14.93
N GLN A 610 24.36 -21.78 -15.73
CA GLN A 610 24.30 -21.95 -17.17
C GLN A 610 24.51 -23.43 -17.52
N LYS A 611 23.59 -24.01 -18.31
CA LYS A 611 23.63 -25.42 -18.76
C LYS A 611 23.54 -26.45 -17.61
N PRO A 612 22.35 -26.66 -17.02
CA PRO A 612 22.12 -27.80 -16.13
C PRO A 612 22.59 -29.11 -16.79
N THR A 613 23.06 -30.09 -16.03
CA THR A 613 23.54 -31.35 -16.57
C THR A 613 22.37 -32.17 -17.15
N PHE A 614 22.12 -32.04 -18.45
CA PHE A 614 21.07 -32.77 -19.14
C PHE A 614 21.64 -34.06 -19.72
N ARG A 615 21.26 -35.23 -19.16
CA ARG A 615 21.47 -36.51 -19.83
C ARG A 615 20.38 -36.68 -20.89
N TYR A 616 20.75 -36.57 -22.15
CA TYR A 616 19.87 -36.91 -23.27
C TYR A 616 19.93 -38.41 -23.50
N ASN A 617 18.79 -39.10 -23.50
CA ASN A 617 18.70 -40.50 -23.93
C ASN A 617 18.46 -40.53 -25.45
N PRO A 618 19.46 -40.87 -26.27
CA PRO A 618 19.34 -40.83 -27.73
C PRO A 618 18.36 -41.86 -28.29
N THR A 619 18.04 -42.90 -27.52
CA THR A 619 17.20 -44.04 -27.94
C THR A 619 15.71 -43.71 -27.83
N THR A 620 15.29 -43.09 -26.72
CA THR A 620 13.87 -42.76 -26.51
C THR A 620 13.47 -41.45 -27.16
N LYS A 621 14.44 -40.60 -27.56
CA LYS A 621 14.20 -39.24 -28.10
C LYS A 621 13.28 -38.38 -27.22
N MET A 622 13.13 -38.73 -25.94
CA MET A 622 12.39 -37.99 -24.91
C MET A 622 13.38 -37.37 -23.92
N ALA A 623 12.95 -36.32 -23.21
CA ALA A 623 13.65 -35.88 -22.01
C ALA A 623 13.71 -37.04 -21.01
N ASP A 624 14.93 -37.40 -20.58
CA ASP A 624 15.10 -38.41 -19.53
C ASP A 624 14.44 -37.89 -18.23
N SER A 625 13.93 -38.80 -17.40
CA SER A 625 13.50 -38.52 -16.02
C SER A 625 14.54 -37.75 -15.19
N GLY A 626 15.80 -37.77 -15.63
CA GLY A 626 16.90 -36.96 -15.10
C GLY A 626 16.79 -35.45 -15.33
N VAL A 627 16.01 -34.98 -16.30
CA VAL A 627 15.85 -33.53 -16.56
C VAL A 627 15.10 -32.83 -15.42
N GLU A 628 13.96 -33.40 -14.98
CA GLU A 628 13.19 -32.87 -13.84
C GLU A 628 14.06 -32.91 -12.58
N LYS A 629 14.79 -34.02 -12.35
CA LYS A 629 15.70 -34.15 -11.22
C LYS A 629 16.83 -33.10 -11.26
N THR A 630 17.45 -32.87 -12.41
CA THR A 630 18.53 -31.88 -12.55
C THR A 630 18.00 -30.46 -12.34
N LEU A 631 16.84 -30.12 -12.90
CA LEU A 631 16.21 -28.82 -12.67
C LEU A 631 15.93 -28.62 -11.18
N VAL A 632 15.21 -29.56 -10.57
CA VAL A 632 14.74 -29.45 -9.19
C VAL A 632 15.92 -29.42 -8.22
N SER A 633 16.97 -30.24 -8.43
CA SER A 633 18.18 -30.20 -7.60
C SER A 633 18.98 -28.90 -7.74
N ASN A 634 19.03 -28.29 -8.93
CA ASN A 634 19.68 -26.98 -9.09
C ASN A 634 18.86 -25.87 -8.43
N VAL A 635 17.53 -25.91 -8.54
CA VAL A 635 16.64 -24.97 -7.84
C VAL A 635 16.80 -25.16 -6.33
N ASP A 636 16.68 -26.37 -5.81
CA ASP A 636 16.88 -26.71 -4.40
C ASP A 636 18.23 -26.19 -3.87
N SER A 637 19.32 -26.37 -4.63
CA SER A 637 20.63 -25.86 -4.24
C SER A 637 20.75 -24.33 -4.17
N LEU A 638 19.95 -23.61 -4.95
CA LEU A 638 19.92 -22.15 -4.93
C LEU A 638 19.00 -21.65 -3.83
N VAL A 639 17.86 -22.31 -3.64
CA VAL A 639 16.92 -22.02 -2.56
C VAL A 639 17.58 -22.22 -1.20
N ASN A 640 18.39 -23.27 -1.06
CA ASN A 640 19.12 -23.56 0.18
C ASN A 640 20.43 -22.76 0.35
N GLY A 641 20.82 -21.98 -0.66
CA GLY A 641 22.02 -21.13 -0.66
C GLY A 641 21.65 -19.65 -0.62
N ASP A 642 22.34 -18.81 -1.38
CA ASP A 642 22.11 -17.36 -1.44
C ASP A 642 21.12 -16.94 -2.55
N GLY A 643 20.29 -17.87 -3.04
CA GLY A 643 19.49 -17.65 -4.24
C GLY A 643 20.34 -17.55 -5.52
N GLY A 644 19.70 -17.39 -6.67
CA GLY A 644 20.40 -17.30 -7.95
C GLY A 644 19.49 -17.42 -9.18
N VAL A 645 20.10 -17.72 -10.33
CA VAL A 645 19.38 -17.82 -11.61
C VAL A 645 19.73 -19.12 -12.32
N VAL A 646 18.73 -19.85 -12.85
CA VAL A 646 18.91 -21.02 -13.72
C VAL A 646 18.54 -20.68 -15.15
N HIS A 647 19.42 -20.99 -16.12
CA HIS A 647 19.15 -20.77 -17.54
C HIS A 647 18.94 -22.07 -18.31
N ILE A 648 17.89 -22.10 -19.13
CA ILE A 648 17.53 -23.24 -19.98
C ILE A 648 17.28 -22.75 -21.41
N GLY A 649 17.91 -23.37 -22.42
CA GLY A 649 17.65 -23.04 -23.83
C GLY A 649 16.42 -23.76 -24.41
N ILE A 650 15.69 -23.07 -25.27
CA ILE A 650 14.49 -23.52 -26.01
C ILE A 650 14.67 -23.10 -27.48
N THR A 651 14.72 -24.06 -28.40
CA THR A 651 14.88 -23.79 -29.85
C THR A 651 13.66 -24.26 -30.65
N GLU A 652 13.29 -23.50 -31.68
CA GLU A 652 12.20 -23.84 -32.62
C GLU A 652 12.67 -24.65 -33.85
N GLU A 653 13.97 -24.67 -34.15
CA GLU A 653 14.58 -25.33 -35.32
C GLU A 653 15.38 -26.62 -34.99
N LYS A 654 16.12 -27.18 -35.98
CA LYS A 654 17.01 -28.34 -35.78
C LYS A 654 18.11 -27.99 -34.76
N PRO A 655 18.44 -28.88 -33.81
CA PRO A 655 19.40 -28.60 -32.74
C PRO A 655 20.79 -28.30 -33.32
N THR A 656 21.36 -27.15 -32.98
CA THR A 656 22.71 -26.73 -33.45
C THR A 656 23.85 -27.25 -32.57
N GLY A 657 23.54 -28.00 -31.50
CA GLY A 657 24.54 -28.61 -30.62
C GLY A 657 25.32 -27.63 -29.74
N LEU A 658 25.02 -26.32 -29.78
CA LEU A 658 25.72 -25.30 -28.97
C LEU A 658 25.11 -25.06 -27.59
N PHE A 659 23.83 -25.40 -27.37
CA PHE A 659 23.15 -25.34 -26.08
C PHE A 659 22.15 -26.50 -25.99
N ASN A 660 22.11 -27.20 -24.84
CA ASN A 660 21.33 -28.42 -24.65
C ASN A 660 19.83 -28.11 -24.63
N ASP A 661 19.18 -28.29 -25.77
CA ASP A 661 17.75 -28.05 -25.96
C ASP A 661 16.89 -29.06 -25.20
N LEU A 662 15.94 -28.55 -24.44
CA LEU A 662 15.00 -29.37 -23.70
C LEU A 662 13.86 -29.89 -24.58
N LYS A 663 13.96 -31.14 -25.03
CA LYS A 663 12.88 -31.85 -25.74
C LYS A 663 11.80 -32.36 -24.76
N LEU A 664 11.09 -31.44 -24.10
CA LEU A 664 9.98 -31.76 -23.18
C LEU A 664 8.63 -31.92 -23.89
N PHE A 665 8.44 -31.26 -25.04
CA PHE A 665 7.14 -31.20 -25.73
C PHE A 665 7.19 -31.63 -27.21
N PRO A 666 6.07 -32.15 -27.77
CA PRO A 666 5.85 -32.25 -29.21
C PRO A 666 6.05 -30.91 -29.92
N LYS A 667 6.50 -30.89 -31.18
CA LYS A 667 6.86 -29.64 -31.90
C LYS A 667 5.76 -28.56 -31.90
N LYS A 668 4.48 -28.96 -31.83
CA LYS A 668 3.31 -28.08 -31.80
C LYS A 668 2.95 -27.53 -30.41
N GLN A 669 3.57 -28.06 -29.34
CA GLN A 669 3.33 -27.72 -27.93
C GLN A 669 4.58 -27.11 -27.27
N ARG A 670 5.53 -26.61 -28.06
CA ARG A 670 6.76 -25.97 -27.58
C ARG A 670 6.54 -24.46 -27.40
N THR A 671 5.44 -24.09 -26.75
CA THR A 671 5.16 -22.70 -26.41
C THR A 671 5.80 -22.34 -25.06
N GLN A 672 6.07 -21.06 -24.83
CA GLN A 672 6.58 -20.56 -23.54
C GLN A 672 5.61 -20.87 -22.41
N GLU A 673 4.31 -20.75 -22.67
CA GLU A 673 3.22 -20.97 -21.70
C GLU A 673 3.17 -22.43 -21.23
N GLU A 674 3.24 -23.41 -22.15
CA GLU A 674 3.25 -24.83 -21.79
C GLU A 674 4.53 -25.22 -21.05
N PHE A 675 5.67 -24.63 -21.43
CA PHE A 675 6.94 -24.84 -20.75
C PHE A 675 6.92 -24.30 -19.32
N GLU A 676 6.45 -23.07 -19.14
CA GLU A 676 6.30 -22.47 -17.81
C GLU A 676 5.35 -23.28 -16.93
N LYS A 677 4.19 -23.66 -17.47
CA LYS A 677 3.21 -24.48 -16.76
C LYS A 677 3.84 -25.77 -16.24
N LYS A 678 4.55 -26.51 -17.09
CA LYS A 678 5.20 -27.77 -16.69
C LYS A 678 6.32 -27.57 -15.67
N LEU A 679 7.09 -26.49 -15.78
CA LEU A 679 8.11 -26.15 -14.79
C LEU A 679 7.46 -25.90 -13.42
N ARG A 680 6.40 -25.09 -13.37
CA ARG A 680 5.68 -24.78 -12.13
C ARG A 680 5.07 -26.03 -11.51
N GLU A 681 4.41 -26.88 -12.30
CA GLU A 681 3.90 -28.18 -11.84
C GLU A 681 5.01 -29.07 -11.28
N THR A 682 6.18 -29.09 -11.95
CA THR A 682 7.33 -29.90 -11.50
C THR A 682 7.88 -29.38 -10.18
N LEU A 683 8.07 -28.06 -10.03
CA LEU A 683 8.55 -27.48 -8.78
C LEU A 683 7.56 -27.66 -7.64
N GLN A 684 6.27 -27.46 -7.90
CA GLN A 684 5.20 -27.63 -6.93
C GLN A 684 5.11 -29.07 -6.40
N THR A 685 5.34 -30.07 -7.25
CA THR A 685 5.20 -31.49 -6.88
C THR A 685 6.49 -32.11 -6.35
N ARG A 686 7.65 -31.50 -6.60
CA ARG A 686 8.97 -32.09 -6.33
C ARG A 686 9.76 -31.37 -5.25
N LEU A 687 9.34 -30.20 -4.77
CA LEU A 687 9.92 -29.53 -3.61
C LEU A 687 9.04 -29.76 -2.38
N SER A 688 9.65 -29.90 -1.20
CA SER A 688 8.94 -30.08 0.07
C SER A 688 8.10 -28.86 0.45
N ASP A 689 8.54 -27.66 0.05
CA ASP A 689 7.73 -26.44 0.14
C ASP A 689 7.02 -26.19 -1.21
N SER A 690 5.73 -26.51 -1.22
CA SER A 690 4.86 -26.34 -2.38
C SER A 690 4.47 -24.89 -2.68
N TYR A 691 4.97 -23.89 -1.93
CA TYR A 691 4.69 -22.47 -2.17
C TYR A 691 5.88 -21.73 -2.78
N ILE A 692 7.11 -22.24 -2.68
CA ILE A 692 8.33 -21.59 -3.20
C ILE A 692 8.27 -21.33 -4.71
N TRP A 693 7.54 -22.14 -5.47
CA TRP A 693 7.36 -21.89 -6.91
C TRP A 693 6.65 -20.55 -7.20
N ARG A 694 5.91 -19.97 -6.24
CA ARG A 694 5.29 -18.65 -6.36
C ARG A 694 6.33 -17.53 -6.31
N ASP A 695 7.34 -17.71 -5.49
CA ASP A 695 8.46 -16.76 -5.33
C ASP A 695 9.50 -16.93 -6.45
N ILE A 696 9.45 -18.06 -7.18
CA ILE A 696 10.26 -18.30 -8.38
C ILE A 696 9.67 -17.52 -9.57
N ARG A 697 10.45 -16.54 -10.03
CA ARG A 697 10.15 -15.77 -11.24
C ARG A 697 10.73 -16.47 -12.46
N ILE A 698 9.90 -16.77 -13.44
CA ILE A 698 10.31 -17.35 -14.73
C ILE A 698 10.14 -16.29 -15.82
N THR A 699 11.13 -16.16 -16.69
CA THR A 699 11.08 -15.29 -17.87
C THR A 699 11.64 -16.02 -19.09
N PHE A 700 11.20 -15.62 -20.29
CA PHE A 700 11.61 -16.26 -21.54
C PHE A 700 12.33 -15.29 -22.49
N PRO A 701 13.49 -14.74 -22.12
CA PRO A 701 14.24 -13.88 -23.03
C PRO A 701 14.63 -14.61 -24.31
N LYS A 702 14.33 -14.01 -25.47
CA LYS A 702 14.84 -14.49 -26.75
C LYS A 702 16.28 -14.00 -26.94
N MET A 703 17.17 -14.87 -27.39
CA MET A 703 18.51 -14.53 -27.88
C MET A 703 18.71 -15.16 -29.26
N HIS A 704 18.85 -14.33 -30.29
CA HIS A 704 18.92 -14.71 -31.69
C HIS A 704 17.77 -15.66 -32.06
N SER A 705 18.10 -16.86 -32.54
CA SER A 705 17.14 -17.92 -32.91
C SER A 705 16.73 -18.82 -31.73
N VAL A 706 17.09 -18.49 -30.49
CA VAL A 706 16.93 -19.34 -29.30
C VAL A 706 16.17 -18.59 -28.21
N ILE A 707 15.08 -19.15 -27.70
CA ILE A 707 14.39 -18.66 -26.50
C ILE A 707 15.13 -19.23 -25.29
N ILE A 708 15.45 -18.44 -24.28
CA ILE A 708 16.06 -18.90 -23.04
C ILE A 708 15.02 -18.74 -21.94
N CYS A 709 14.76 -19.80 -21.19
CA CYS A 709 14.01 -19.74 -19.93
C CYS A 709 14.99 -19.40 -18.80
N GLU A 710 14.86 -18.20 -18.23
CA GLU A 710 15.55 -17.75 -17.01
C GLU A 710 14.61 -17.97 -15.81
N ILE A 711 15.08 -18.72 -14.82
CA ILE A 711 14.37 -19.04 -13.58
C ILE A 711 15.13 -18.36 -12.44
N PHE A 712 14.57 -17.32 -11.84
CA PHE A 712 15.10 -16.63 -10.67
C PHE A 712 14.62 -17.35 -9.42
N VAL A 713 15.57 -17.76 -8.60
CA VAL A 713 15.35 -18.60 -7.42
C VAL A 713 15.75 -17.80 -6.18
N PRO A 714 14.81 -17.45 -5.29
CA PRO A 714 15.13 -16.74 -4.06
C PRO A 714 15.79 -17.68 -3.04
N LYS A 715 16.49 -17.10 -2.07
CA LYS A 715 16.91 -17.81 -0.85
C LYS A 715 15.70 -18.11 0.02
N SER A 716 15.59 -19.33 0.51
CA SER A 716 14.57 -19.71 1.50
C SER A 716 15.05 -19.42 2.92
N SER A 717 14.11 -19.05 3.78
CA SER A 717 14.31 -18.92 5.23
C SER A 717 14.19 -20.25 5.98
N VAL A 718 13.73 -21.31 5.30
CA VAL A 718 13.64 -22.68 5.83
C VAL A 718 14.31 -23.68 4.88
N PRO A 719 14.87 -24.79 5.39
CA PRO A 719 15.45 -25.83 4.54
C PRO A 719 14.41 -26.46 3.61
N VAL A 720 14.77 -26.62 2.34
CA VAL A 720 13.92 -27.20 1.30
C VAL A 720 14.52 -28.50 0.81
N TYR A 721 13.65 -29.47 0.50
CA TYR A 721 14.04 -30.80 0.07
C TYR A 721 13.44 -31.15 -1.28
N VAL A 722 14.19 -31.92 -2.06
CA VAL A 722 13.68 -32.55 -3.28
C VAL A 722 13.01 -33.87 -2.94
N MET A 723 11.71 -33.95 -3.19
CA MET A 723 10.94 -35.19 -3.10
C MET A 723 11.24 -36.06 -4.33
N THR A 724 11.78 -37.25 -4.12
CA THR A 724 11.98 -38.22 -5.21
C THR A 724 10.68 -38.94 -5.58
N LYS A 725 10.65 -39.65 -6.72
CA LYS A 725 9.47 -40.47 -7.10
C LYS A 725 9.16 -41.57 -6.09
N ASN A 726 10.15 -41.98 -5.29
CA ASN A 726 10.02 -42.97 -4.22
C ASN A 726 9.67 -42.33 -2.86
N ARG A 727 9.40 -41.02 -2.82
CA ARG A 727 9.14 -40.21 -1.61
C ARG A 727 10.35 -40.04 -0.65
N ASP A 728 11.55 -40.40 -1.08
CA ASP A 728 12.77 -40.02 -0.36
C ASP A 728 13.04 -38.52 -0.50
N GLU A 729 13.54 -37.89 0.57
CA GLU A 729 13.99 -36.50 0.59
C GLU A 729 15.48 -36.41 0.25
N GLU A 730 15.82 -35.60 -0.75
CA GLU A 730 17.21 -35.27 -1.11
C GLU A 730 17.47 -33.78 -0.83
N PHE A 731 18.59 -33.45 -0.18
CA PHE A 731 19.00 -32.07 0.11
C PHE A 731 20.23 -31.69 -0.71
N TYR A 732 20.12 -30.64 -1.53
CA TYR A 732 21.17 -30.14 -2.39
C TYR A 732 21.64 -28.76 -1.98
N VAL A 733 22.96 -28.52 -2.11
CA VAL A 733 23.62 -27.23 -1.87
C VAL A 733 24.69 -26.96 -2.93
N ARG A 734 25.27 -25.75 -2.94
CA ARG A 734 26.44 -25.42 -3.75
C ARG A 734 27.72 -25.32 -2.93
N GLU A 735 28.59 -26.31 -3.08
CA GLU A 735 29.96 -26.27 -2.54
C GLU A 735 30.93 -25.87 -3.66
N ASN A 736 31.69 -24.78 -3.48
CA ASN A 736 32.68 -24.28 -4.46
C ASN A 736 32.12 -24.11 -5.89
N GLY A 737 30.87 -23.67 -6.00
CA GLY A 737 30.19 -23.46 -7.28
C GLY A 737 29.76 -24.75 -8.00
N LYS A 738 29.78 -25.92 -7.35
CA LYS A 738 29.28 -27.19 -7.88
C LYS A 738 28.09 -27.70 -7.09
N LEU A 739 27.15 -28.35 -7.78
CA LEU A 739 25.99 -29.00 -7.17
C LEU A 739 26.45 -30.21 -6.33
N ALA A 740 26.15 -30.21 -5.04
CA ALA A 740 26.48 -31.29 -4.11
C ALA A 740 25.21 -31.76 -3.38
N ARG A 741 25.02 -33.08 -3.28
CA ARG A 741 24.01 -33.69 -2.42
C ARG A 741 24.62 -33.91 -1.04
N LEU A 742 23.99 -33.40 0.01
CA LEU A 742 24.44 -33.66 1.38
C LEU A 742 23.81 -34.95 1.91
N GLY A 743 24.60 -35.74 2.65
CA GLY A 743 24.07 -36.83 3.46
C GLY A 743 23.54 -36.32 4.81
N PRO A 744 22.75 -37.12 5.56
CA PRO A 744 22.00 -36.66 6.74
C PRO A 744 22.85 -35.91 7.80
N ARG A 745 24.10 -36.36 8.02
CA ARG A 745 25.02 -35.73 8.98
C ARG A 745 25.47 -34.33 8.54
N LYS A 746 25.98 -34.21 7.31
CA LYS A 746 26.41 -32.92 6.73
C LYS A 746 25.23 -31.97 6.51
N GLN A 747 24.06 -32.50 6.16
CA GLN A 747 22.83 -31.74 6.04
C GLN A 747 22.46 -31.09 7.37
N SER A 748 22.51 -31.84 8.48
CA SER A 748 22.19 -31.30 9.82
C SER A 748 23.16 -30.19 10.24
N GLU A 749 24.45 -30.32 9.92
CA GLU A 749 25.47 -29.30 10.16
C GLU A 749 25.20 -28.04 9.30
N TYR A 750 24.99 -28.23 7.99
CA TYR A 750 24.71 -27.14 7.06
C TYR A 750 23.44 -26.35 7.44
N ILE A 751 22.37 -27.07 7.80
CA ILE A 751 21.10 -26.46 8.22
C ILE A 751 21.30 -25.59 9.46
N LYS A 752 22.04 -26.08 10.46
CA LYS A 752 22.37 -25.31 11.67
C LYS A 752 23.15 -24.03 11.37
N GLU A 753 24.08 -24.08 10.42
CA GLU A 753 24.92 -22.93 10.07
C GLU A 753 24.19 -21.87 9.23
N HIS A 754 23.22 -22.27 8.40
CA HIS A 754 22.67 -21.39 7.36
C HIS A 754 21.20 -20.99 7.57
N PHE A 755 20.46 -21.68 8.44
CA PHE A 755 19.03 -21.45 8.67
C PHE A 755 18.66 -21.20 10.13
N PHE A 756 19.57 -21.43 11.07
CA PHE A 756 19.36 -21.17 12.49
C PHE A 756 20.27 -20.04 12.93
N ASP A 757 19.73 -18.83 13.01
CA ASP A 757 20.29 -17.81 13.88
C ASP A 757 20.06 -18.27 15.33
N ILE A 758 21.17 -18.65 15.97
CA ILE A 758 21.24 -18.98 17.39
C ILE A 758 20.84 -17.73 18.18
N ASP A 759 19.74 -17.82 18.92
CA ASP A 759 19.77 -17.64 20.36
C ASP A 759 18.71 -18.54 21.02
N ASP A 760 19.18 -19.31 22.00
CA ASP A 760 18.44 -20.18 22.92
C ASP A 760 17.36 -19.44 23.74
#